data_AF-A0A9D1ZVI2-F1
#
_entry.id   AF-A0A9D1ZVI2-F1
#
_cell.length_a   1.000
_cell.length_b   1.000
_cell.length_c   1.000
_cell.angle_alpha   90.00
_cell.angle_beta   90.00
_cell.angle_gamma   90.00
#
_symmetry.space_group_name_H-M   'P 1'
#
loop_
_entity.id
_entity.type
_entity.pdbx_description
1 polymer ?
#
loop_
_entity_poly.entity_id
_entity_poly.type
_entity_poly.pdbx_seq_one_letter_code
_entity_poly.pdbx_strand_id
1 'polypeptide(L)'
;MKSTTEKFWENGLYKRGFALANDKSVFYGKLPKHWKTTNLPDRRCIAYDPENTLVCAERKNVWVCLCGSYCMDTTAGHMNMQLIVDNLMKALLVSDESFYDYLDELNGRFVCIYSKKGIVSILNDATASRSVYYAVGQEVVASHYNLVHDLVPTEEDPFWKKYCEWVDDKKKEHKAWPWVMPGDRTPWANIKILPPNHKIILPTMQSVRFYPRRPMPETDIGMATSQIANILAKETETLTQYFSVYQSLTAGSDTRITLAAMRNVAKKAVFFTYHDARTRKGEYESEDRLQNFEKAREICERENLCFREIVIPETPIDPALKDVLNRNHYHKSISLLLDAYADLFHSGSIHLRSNLIEIIRGNEHAPLNTIDPDKTNIGEYFASLNGYNKSYKYAPEAASIFADYFSGSALNNIYDYPLSQLFYWEYRIGAWLSGAILMESDLVCDTFQLFNCRKILNIGLALPAHYRNRSILYDTLIKKLWPELLNYGLPNQKGSLFDLLNRGEIKGGQVAFDDKIECFSGNIHDGERRVSAIFEPYAQGINFGFAANKLKRGDFCSFRTTHRVEKDFNYFYQLEAKNSWVQGAGGGIVYELLINGQPVYKLSTVSCYYVNQIRYSFKASETRTNTIELRLRAERDFGAVHNGNIDVRCLELKRDFGNEYDYKPSLIDTVHAVKEQDTRLKIERLTETSVPTPATAQQPLQKRIQAPDNETHTSYSALFELQQAINSQVDINNLGKTRSELIYGADKSYLEDRGIFIDLENITMLPNGRFRTKLHGVEFDCLFHLKKGKPLYVIFSGSKTSAPPVFKRWSWYNIFGGSVLNIADPSYALNEKLYLGWYYGTETQNYREFIAEIVCKIASFLNVRNEDIYFYASSGGGPAAIQCASIIEGSTAMAINPQIFLELYHYAPTFRQLTGIDLAKEDPWHRQDVSYFLLNSPKSNFILIENLQSEDDTVQFYALEKKLGASFKYGITRLNNLGIWLYDANTQNSPTHNAQEDQTLYFAIDYLAKSMKTCTDWEHLEELYLIISELWRTQWQLRDSIAEQQKKNSN
;
A
#
# COMPACT_ATOMS: atom_id res chain seq x y z
N MET A 1 -45.11 29.07 17.60
CA MET A 1 -44.32 29.16 18.85
C MET A 1 -43.68 27.81 19.11
N LYS A 2 -42.43 27.60 18.68
CA LYS A 2 -41.51 26.68 19.36
C LYS A 2 -40.53 27.59 20.10
N SER A 3 -40.50 27.40 21.41
CA SER A 3 -39.79 28.17 22.41
C SER A 3 -38.32 28.34 22.07
N THR A 4 -37.79 29.55 22.31
CA THR A 4 -36.37 29.88 22.56
C THR A 4 -35.42 28.68 22.46
N THR A 5 -34.93 28.41 21.25
CA THR A 5 -33.83 27.46 21.07
C THR A 5 -32.61 28.10 21.71
N GLU A 6 -32.14 27.53 22.83
CA GLU A 6 -30.87 27.90 23.46
C GLU A 6 -29.79 27.90 22.38
N LYS A 7 -29.13 29.04 22.15
CA LYS A 7 -28.09 29.13 21.12
C LYS A 7 -26.93 28.21 21.51
N PHE A 8 -26.35 27.47 20.57
CA PHE A 8 -25.33 26.45 20.88
C PHE A 8 -24.08 26.99 21.60
N TRP A 9 -23.86 28.31 21.55
CA TRP A 9 -22.75 28.99 22.20
C TRP A 9 -23.05 29.57 23.60
N GLU A 10 -24.28 29.45 24.11
CA GLU A 10 -24.63 29.96 25.46
C GLU A 10 -23.78 29.29 26.56
N ASN A 11 -23.44 28.00 26.38
CA ASN A 11 -22.49 27.26 27.21
C ASN A 11 -21.16 26.98 26.46
N GLY A 12 -20.82 27.84 25.50
CA GLY A 12 -19.67 27.65 24.59
C GLY A 12 -18.31 28.09 25.15
N LEU A 13 -18.30 28.86 26.23
CA LEU A 13 -17.07 29.35 26.84
C LEU A 13 -16.25 28.17 27.40
N TYR A 14 -15.05 27.99 26.86
CA TYR A 14 -14.12 26.90 27.15
C TYR A 14 -14.70 25.49 26.94
N LYS A 15 -15.74 25.35 26.12
CA LYS A 15 -16.45 24.07 25.89
C LYS A 15 -15.49 22.91 25.60
N ARG A 16 -15.79 21.73 26.17
CA ARG A 16 -14.92 20.53 26.15
C ARG A 16 -13.53 20.74 26.77
N GLY A 17 -13.38 21.77 27.59
CA GLY A 17 -12.13 22.08 28.25
C GLY A 17 -11.92 21.34 29.57
N PHE A 18 -10.72 21.52 30.12
CA PHE A 18 -10.36 21.12 31.47
C PHE A 18 -9.42 22.14 32.12
N ALA A 19 -9.34 22.12 33.45
CA ALA A 19 -8.41 22.88 34.27
C ALA A 19 -7.94 22.03 35.46
N LEU A 20 -6.67 22.11 35.79
CA LEU A 20 -6.01 21.44 36.90
C LEU A 20 -5.30 22.48 37.75
N ALA A 21 -5.45 22.37 39.07
CA ALA A 21 -4.78 23.22 40.05
C ALA A 21 -4.39 22.42 41.30
N ASN A 22 -3.42 22.91 42.05
CA ASN A 22 -3.04 22.35 43.35
C ASN A 22 -4.15 22.48 44.41
N ASP A 23 -4.96 23.53 44.35
CA ASP A 23 -6.02 23.83 45.32
C ASP A 23 -7.32 24.22 44.61
N LYS A 24 -8.45 23.72 45.12
CA LYS A 24 -9.79 24.01 44.58
C LYS A 24 -10.13 25.50 44.61
N SER A 25 -9.51 26.27 45.50
CA SER A 25 -9.73 27.70 45.65
C SER A 25 -9.35 28.51 44.42
N VAL A 26 -8.41 28.01 43.61
CA VAL A 26 -8.03 28.61 42.34
C VAL A 26 -9.23 28.69 41.37
N PHE A 27 -10.23 27.82 41.52
CA PHE A 27 -11.39 27.74 40.64
C PHE A 27 -12.59 28.61 41.06
N TYR A 28 -12.62 29.15 42.29
CA TYR A 28 -13.83 29.83 42.81
C TYR A 28 -14.23 31.02 41.95
N GLY A 29 -15.45 30.97 41.40
CA GLY A 29 -16.05 32.06 40.61
C GLY A 29 -15.45 32.26 39.22
N LYS A 30 -14.49 31.42 38.79
CA LYS A 30 -13.72 31.60 37.54
C LYS A 30 -14.04 30.57 36.46
N LEU A 31 -14.67 29.45 36.82
CA LEU A 31 -15.04 28.39 35.88
C LEU A 31 -16.50 28.51 35.41
N PRO A 32 -16.84 28.01 34.21
CA PRO A 32 -18.23 27.86 33.80
C PRO A 32 -19.03 27.03 34.82
N LYS A 33 -20.25 27.46 35.12
CA LYS A 33 -21.06 26.91 36.23
C LYS A 33 -21.42 25.43 36.04
N HIS A 34 -21.50 24.96 34.81
CA HIS A 34 -21.87 23.58 34.47
C HIS A 34 -20.71 22.59 34.59
N TRP A 35 -19.48 23.07 34.80
CA TRP A 35 -18.31 22.19 34.90
C TRP A 35 -18.33 21.32 36.14
N LYS A 36 -17.85 20.09 35.97
CA LYS A 36 -17.61 19.16 37.08
C LYS A 36 -16.27 19.49 37.72
N THR A 37 -16.15 19.30 39.04
CA THR A 37 -14.88 19.44 39.77
C THR A 37 -14.71 18.27 40.72
N THR A 38 -13.55 17.63 40.68
CA THR A 38 -13.19 16.49 41.55
C THR A 38 -11.71 16.53 41.92
N ASN A 39 -11.30 15.69 42.86
CA ASN A 39 -9.91 15.51 43.23
C ASN A 39 -9.28 14.36 42.44
N LEU A 40 -8.01 14.51 42.09
CA LEU A 40 -7.12 13.45 41.66
C LEU A 40 -6.59 12.68 42.88
N PRO A 41 -6.00 11.48 42.70
CA PRO A 41 -5.51 10.65 43.82
C PRO A 41 -4.50 11.34 44.74
N ASP A 42 -3.72 12.29 44.21
CA ASP A 42 -2.74 13.09 44.96
C ASP A 42 -3.32 14.35 45.62
N ARG A 43 -4.66 14.50 45.62
CA ARG A 43 -5.44 15.64 46.13
C ARG A 43 -5.41 16.91 45.29
N ARG A 44 -4.68 16.95 44.17
CA ARG A 44 -4.84 18.04 43.20
C ARG A 44 -6.27 18.05 42.66
N CYS A 45 -6.75 19.21 42.28
CA CYS A 45 -8.12 19.38 41.81
C CYS A 45 -8.14 19.44 40.29
N ILE A 46 -9.08 18.74 39.67
CA ILE A 46 -9.39 18.83 38.25
C ILE A 46 -10.83 19.27 38.06
N ALA A 47 -11.04 20.26 37.21
CA ALA A 47 -12.33 20.68 36.73
C ALA A 47 -12.41 20.48 35.21
N TYR A 48 -13.57 20.05 34.71
CA TYR A 48 -13.74 19.76 33.30
C TYR A 48 -15.18 19.93 32.85
N ASP A 49 -15.33 20.26 31.57
CA ASP A 49 -16.62 20.30 30.91
C ASP A 49 -17.28 18.90 30.90
N PRO A 50 -18.58 18.76 31.21
CA PRO A 50 -19.25 17.46 31.28
C PRO A 50 -19.29 16.65 29.98
N GLU A 51 -19.00 17.26 28.82
CA GLU A 51 -18.82 16.52 27.56
C GLU A 51 -17.50 15.71 27.53
N ASN A 52 -16.59 15.95 28.48
CA ASN A 52 -15.44 15.08 28.72
C ASN A 52 -15.77 13.98 29.74
N THR A 53 -15.08 12.86 29.58
CA THR A 53 -15.02 11.77 30.57
C THR A 53 -13.67 11.81 31.28
N LEU A 54 -13.71 11.71 32.61
CA LEU A 54 -12.53 11.49 33.45
C LEU A 54 -12.58 10.07 34.01
N VAL A 55 -11.57 9.26 33.68
CA VAL A 55 -11.37 7.91 34.22
C VAL A 55 -9.99 7.85 34.87
N CYS A 56 -9.90 7.13 35.99
CA CYS A 56 -8.67 6.99 36.74
C CYS A 56 -8.48 5.53 37.20
N ALA A 57 -7.23 5.10 37.29
CA ALA A 57 -6.82 3.89 37.99
C ALA A 57 -5.73 4.23 38.99
N GLU A 58 -5.74 3.53 40.12
CA GLU A 58 -4.76 3.68 41.19
C GLU A 58 -4.34 2.31 41.74
N ARG A 59 -3.02 2.13 41.91
CA ARG A 59 -2.41 0.95 42.50
C ARG A 59 -1.18 1.37 43.32
N LYS A 60 -1.25 1.17 44.64
CA LYS A 60 -0.19 1.59 45.59
C LYS A 60 0.07 3.10 45.48
N ASN A 61 1.28 3.53 45.11
CA ASN A 61 1.69 4.93 44.95
C ASN A 61 1.84 5.33 43.47
N VAL A 62 1.09 4.68 42.59
CA VAL A 62 1.07 4.93 41.15
C VAL A 62 -0.38 5.12 40.73
N TRP A 63 -0.64 6.14 39.92
CA TRP A 63 -1.96 6.40 39.36
C TRP A 63 -1.88 6.95 37.94
N VAL A 64 -2.92 6.70 37.15
CA VAL A 64 -3.08 7.19 35.78
C VAL A 64 -4.52 7.67 35.63
N CYS A 65 -4.72 8.82 35.00
CA CYS A 65 -6.00 9.35 34.63
C CYS A 65 -5.99 9.80 33.16
N LEU A 66 -7.09 9.54 32.46
CA LEU A 66 -7.38 10.14 31.15
C LEU A 66 -8.58 11.08 31.30
N CYS A 67 -8.44 12.29 30.77
CA CYS A 67 -9.53 13.27 30.68
C CYS A 67 -9.71 13.70 29.23
N GLY A 68 -10.88 13.45 28.66
CA GLY A 68 -11.17 13.81 27.27
C GLY A 68 -12.51 13.29 26.78
N SER A 69 -12.86 13.64 25.54
CA SER A 69 -14.14 13.21 24.95
C SER A 69 -14.15 11.70 24.69
N TYR A 70 -13.02 11.16 24.22
CA TYR A 70 -12.85 9.74 23.90
C TYR A 70 -11.37 9.36 23.75
N CYS A 71 -11.11 8.05 23.83
CA CYS A 71 -9.84 7.42 23.54
C CYS A 71 -10.11 6.03 22.92
N MET A 72 -9.38 5.67 21.88
CA MET A 72 -9.46 4.42 21.16
C MET A 72 -8.11 3.70 21.25
N ASP A 73 -8.17 2.42 21.60
CA ASP A 73 -7.06 1.49 21.39
C ASP A 73 -7.14 0.99 19.95
N THR A 74 -6.20 1.43 19.11
CA THR A 74 -6.25 1.16 17.66
C THR A 74 -5.87 -0.28 17.32
N THR A 75 -5.03 -0.91 18.15
CA THR A 75 -4.63 -2.31 17.99
C THR A 75 -5.76 -3.24 18.45
N ALA A 76 -6.34 -2.99 19.62
CA ALA A 76 -7.40 -3.83 20.19
C ALA A 76 -8.78 -3.55 19.58
N GLY A 77 -8.98 -2.37 18.99
CA GLY A 77 -10.21 -1.99 18.31
C GLY A 77 -11.39 -1.73 19.25
N HIS A 78 -11.18 -0.91 20.29
CA HIS A 78 -12.26 -0.51 21.21
C HIS A 78 -12.07 0.88 21.81
N MET A 79 -13.13 1.47 22.36
CA MET A 79 -13.13 2.83 22.95
C MET A 79 -13.45 2.87 24.45
N ASN A 80 -13.32 1.73 25.15
CA ASN A 80 -13.56 1.68 26.60
C ASN A 80 -12.41 2.38 27.37
N MET A 81 -12.63 3.64 27.75
CA MET A 81 -11.62 4.45 28.44
C MET A 81 -11.17 3.87 29.79
N GLN A 82 -12.04 3.18 30.54
CA GLN A 82 -11.63 2.57 31.81
C GLN A 82 -10.65 1.42 31.56
N LEU A 83 -10.93 0.56 30.56
CA LEU A 83 -10.02 -0.53 30.18
C LEU A 83 -8.67 0.01 29.67
N ILE A 84 -8.69 1.10 28.89
CA ILE A 84 -7.49 1.77 28.41
C ILE A 84 -6.66 2.31 29.58
N VAL A 85 -7.29 2.98 30.55
CA VAL A 85 -6.60 3.47 31.76
C VAL A 85 -6.03 2.32 32.59
N ASP A 86 -6.75 1.20 32.72
CA ASP A 86 -6.25 0.02 33.41
C ASP A 86 -5.03 -0.59 32.70
N ASN A 87 -5.00 -0.58 31.37
CA ASN A 87 -3.86 -1.04 30.58
C ASN A 87 -2.67 -0.07 30.64
N LEU A 88 -2.90 1.24 30.59
CA LEU A 88 -1.86 2.25 30.84
C LEU A 88 -1.26 2.08 32.24
N MET A 89 -2.09 1.85 33.26
CA MET A 89 -1.63 1.56 34.62
C MET A 89 -0.76 0.30 34.66
N LYS A 90 -1.21 -0.80 34.06
CA LYS A 90 -0.42 -2.05 33.99
C LYS A 90 0.93 -1.80 33.32
N ALA A 91 0.94 -1.09 32.20
CA ALA A 91 2.16 -0.76 31.46
C ALA A 91 3.11 0.12 32.30
N LEU A 92 2.59 1.14 32.98
CA LEU A 92 3.38 2.04 33.84
C LEU A 92 4.02 1.33 35.03
N LEU A 93 3.34 0.32 35.58
CA LEU A 93 3.87 -0.54 36.63
C LEU A 93 5.05 -1.42 36.14
N VAL A 94 5.09 -1.76 34.84
CA VAL A 94 6.23 -2.44 34.22
C VAL A 94 7.39 -1.47 34.01
N SER A 95 7.20 -0.42 33.21
CA SER A 95 8.23 0.59 32.94
C SER A 95 7.63 1.85 32.31
N ASP A 96 8.41 2.94 32.26
CA ASP A 96 8.00 4.16 31.55
C ASP A 96 7.95 3.90 30.03
N GLU A 97 8.88 3.11 29.49
CA GLU A 97 8.89 2.71 28.07
C GLU A 97 7.64 1.90 27.70
N SER A 98 7.26 0.91 28.51
CA SER A 98 6.03 0.14 28.27
C SER A 98 4.77 1.02 28.30
N PHE A 99 4.73 2.01 29.19
CA PHE A 99 3.65 2.99 29.23
C PHE A 99 3.59 3.83 27.95
N TYR A 100 4.73 4.33 27.48
CA TYR A 100 4.79 5.11 26.25
C TYR A 100 4.51 4.27 25.00
N ASP A 101 4.95 3.03 24.96
CA ASP A 101 4.65 2.13 23.85
C ASP A 101 3.15 1.85 23.74
N TYR A 102 2.45 1.65 24.86
CA TYR A 102 0.99 1.52 24.83
C TYR A 102 0.30 2.85 24.48
N LEU A 103 0.77 3.98 25.03
CA LEU A 103 0.27 5.31 24.69
C LEU A 103 0.40 5.61 23.18
N ASP A 104 1.44 5.10 22.52
CA ASP A 104 1.69 5.31 21.09
C ASP A 104 0.65 4.59 20.20
N GLU A 105 -0.05 3.58 20.73
CA GLU A 105 -1.13 2.86 20.03
C GLU A 105 -2.50 3.53 20.19
N LEU A 106 -2.60 4.55 21.03
CA LEU A 106 -3.86 5.22 21.30
C LEU A 106 -4.14 6.33 20.27
N ASN A 107 -5.38 6.39 19.80
CA ASN A 107 -5.93 7.52 19.05
C ASN A 107 -7.06 8.14 19.88
N GLY A 108 -7.12 9.45 19.99
CA GLY A 108 -8.23 10.07 20.69
C GLY A 108 -8.05 11.56 20.88
N ARG A 109 -8.87 12.12 21.76
CA ARG A 109 -8.80 13.52 22.12
C ARG A 109 -8.83 13.68 23.63
N PHE A 110 -7.66 13.55 24.23
CA PHE A 110 -7.50 13.42 25.67
C PHE A 110 -6.20 14.06 26.18
N VAL A 111 -6.20 14.43 27.45
CA VAL A 111 -5.00 14.65 28.24
C VAL A 111 -4.78 13.44 29.14
N CYS A 112 -3.52 12.98 29.23
CA CYS A 112 -3.11 11.93 30.14
C CYS A 112 -2.33 12.54 31.30
N ILE A 113 -2.74 12.18 32.51
CA ILE A 113 -2.16 12.65 33.77
C ILE A 113 -1.77 11.40 34.56
N TYR A 114 -0.51 11.27 34.93
CA TYR A 114 -0.06 10.10 35.68
C TYR A 114 0.96 10.46 36.75
N SER A 115 1.04 9.63 37.78
CA SER A 115 2.05 9.74 38.83
C SER A 115 2.79 8.44 39.03
N LYS A 116 4.12 8.56 39.18
CA LYS A 116 5.00 7.46 39.56
C LYS A 116 6.01 7.97 40.57
N LYS A 117 6.09 7.32 41.73
CA LYS A 117 6.99 7.71 42.84
C LYS A 117 6.79 9.17 43.28
N GLY A 118 5.55 9.67 43.26
CA GLY A 118 5.20 11.03 43.67
C GLY A 118 5.48 12.12 42.63
N ILE A 119 6.12 11.79 41.49
CA ILE A 119 6.30 12.71 40.37
C ILE A 119 5.05 12.64 39.49
N VAL A 120 4.40 13.79 39.24
CA VAL A 120 3.23 13.88 38.36
C VAL A 120 3.64 14.42 37.00
N SER A 121 3.15 13.77 35.95
CA SER A 121 3.40 14.11 34.56
C SER A 121 2.08 14.32 33.82
N ILE A 122 2.01 15.38 33.01
CA ILE A 122 0.86 15.72 32.17
C ILE A 122 1.32 15.76 30.71
N LEU A 123 0.64 15.04 29.83
CA LEU A 123 0.93 15.01 28.39
C LEU A 123 -0.34 14.91 27.57
N ASN A 124 -0.25 15.28 26.29
CA ASN A 124 -1.35 15.19 25.36
C ASN A 124 -1.42 13.84 24.63
N ASP A 125 -2.50 13.64 23.88
CA ASP A 125 -2.56 12.68 22.77
C ASP A 125 -1.46 12.92 21.70
N ALA A 126 -1.41 12.05 20.68
CA ALA A 126 -0.30 12.00 19.72
C ALA A 126 -0.02 13.35 19.03
N THR A 127 -1.04 14.15 18.72
CA THR A 127 -0.90 15.43 18.03
C THR A 127 -1.44 16.62 18.83
N ALA A 128 -1.58 16.45 20.15
CA ALA A 128 -2.17 17.43 21.05
C ALA A 128 -3.54 17.95 20.61
N SER A 129 -4.37 17.08 20.01
CA SER A 129 -5.74 17.41 19.57
C SER A 129 -6.61 17.93 20.72
N ARG A 130 -6.34 17.50 21.96
CA ARG A 130 -6.70 18.24 23.16
C ARG A 130 -5.51 19.11 23.59
N SER A 131 -5.62 20.41 23.36
CA SER A 131 -4.61 21.40 23.72
C SER A 131 -4.39 21.46 25.24
N VAL A 132 -3.16 21.79 25.63
CA VAL A 132 -2.74 21.96 27.01
C VAL A 132 -1.90 23.23 27.10
N TYR A 133 -2.29 24.13 28.00
CA TYR A 133 -1.58 25.36 28.34
C TYR A 133 -1.26 25.35 29.82
N TYR A 134 -0.19 26.03 30.22
CA TYR A 134 0.25 26.04 31.61
C TYR A 134 0.90 27.35 32.01
N ALA A 135 0.79 27.68 33.29
CA ALA A 135 1.46 28.83 33.89
C ALA A 135 2.88 28.44 34.32
N VAL A 136 3.89 29.14 33.83
CA VAL A 136 5.29 28.88 34.21
C VAL A 136 5.48 29.16 35.69
N GLY A 137 5.99 28.17 36.42
CA GLY A 137 6.27 28.26 37.86
C GLY A 137 5.05 28.22 38.78
N GLN A 138 3.84 28.01 38.25
CA GLN A 138 2.62 27.86 39.03
C GLN A 138 1.89 26.59 38.61
N GLU A 139 1.42 25.79 39.58
CA GLU A 139 0.75 24.50 39.32
C GLU A 139 -0.69 24.68 38.79
N VAL A 140 -0.81 25.37 37.66
CA VAL A 140 -2.06 25.58 36.92
C VAL A 140 -1.87 25.16 35.47
N VAL A 141 -2.72 24.24 35.03
CA VAL A 141 -2.72 23.68 33.68
C VAL A 141 -4.17 23.65 33.18
N ALA A 142 -4.43 24.10 31.96
CA ALA A 142 -5.78 24.09 31.40
C ALA A 142 -5.76 23.93 29.88
N SER A 143 -6.90 23.62 29.27
CA SER A 143 -6.99 23.43 27.82
C SER A 143 -7.09 24.74 27.01
N HIS A 144 -7.17 25.90 27.68
CA HIS A 144 -7.26 27.20 27.02
C HIS A 144 -6.30 28.20 27.68
N TYR A 145 -5.54 28.96 26.90
CA TYR A 145 -4.60 29.95 27.45
C TYR A 145 -5.32 31.05 28.25
N ASN A 146 -6.49 31.52 27.77
CA ASN A 146 -7.31 32.49 28.50
C ASN A 146 -7.88 31.90 29.79
N LEU A 147 -8.18 30.60 29.82
CA LEU A 147 -8.61 29.94 31.07
C LEU A 147 -7.45 29.89 32.07
N VAL A 148 -6.22 29.60 31.64
CA VAL A 148 -5.05 29.70 32.53
C VAL A 148 -4.90 31.12 33.06
N HIS A 149 -5.07 32.14 32.22
CA HIS A 149 -5.03 33.54 32.62
C HIS A 149 -6.15 33.93 33.60
N ASP A 150 -7.38 33.46 33.41
CA ASP A 150 -8.48 33.72 34.35
C ASP A 150 -8.17 33.13 35.74
N LEU A 151 -7.57 31.94 35.76
CA LEU A 151 -7.17 31.24 36.98
C LEU A 151 -5.98 31.94 37.65
N VAL A 152 -4.98 32.32 36.85
CA VAL A 152 -3.73 32.97 37.27
C VAL A 152 -3.41 34.12 36.32
N PRO A 153 -3.89 35.34 36.65
CA PRO A 153 -3.67 36.51 35.80
C PRO A 153 -2.19 36.85 35.65
N THR A 154 -1.83 37.35 34.47
CA THR A 154 -0.47 37.72 34.08
C THR A 154 -0.54 38.80 33.01
N GLU A 155 0.55 39.53 32.81
CA GLU A 155 0.63 40.60 31.81
C GLU A 155 0.56 40.06 30.36
N GLU A 156 0.27 40.92 29.39
CA GLU A 156 0.37 40.56 27.97
C GLU A 156 1.82 40.23 27.56
N ASP A 157 2.02 39.26 26.67
CA ASP A 157 3.35 38.95 26.14
C ASP A 157 3.85 40.12 25.29
N PRO A 158 5.10 40.60 25.48
CA PRO A 158 5.62 41.75 24.73
C PRO A 158 5.63 41.58 23.20
N PHE A 159 5.61 40.34 22.70
CA PHE A 159 5.55 40.05 21.27
C PHE A 159 4.11 40.07 20.73
N TRP A 160 3.08 40.04 21.59
CA TRP A 160 1.67 39.97 21.18
C TRP A 160 1.27 41.08 20.21
N LYS A 161 1.59 42.33 20.55
CA LYS A 161 1.29 43.49 19.68
C LYS A 161 1.99 43.38 18.32
N LYS A 162 3.26 42.95 18.31
CA LYS A 162 4.05 42.76 17.07
C LYS A 162 3.46 41.67 16.19
N TYR A 163 2.97 40.59 16.80
CA TYR A 163 2.25 39.52 16.12
C TYR A 163 0.95 40.04 15.48
N CYS A 164 0.14 40.81 16.20
CA CYS A 164 -1.09 41.41 15.65
C CYS A 164 -0.79 42.31 14.44
N GLU A 165 0.24 43.15 14.53
CA GLU A 165 0.68 43.98 13.40
C GLU A 165 1.12 43.13 12.18
N TRP A 166 1.86 42.05 12.42
CA TRP A 166 2.26 41.12 11.34
C TRP A 166 1.07 40.44 10.68
N VAL A 167 0.08 40.00 11.46
CA VAL A 167 -1.16 39.40 10.92
C VAL A 167 -1.91 40.41 10.05
N ASP A 168 -2.04 41.66 10.49
CA ASP A 168 -2.73 42.70 9.75
C ASP A 168 -2.02 43.06 8.43
N ASP A 169 -0.68 43.11 8.45
CA ASP A 169 0.12 43.28 7.23
C ASP A 169 -0.10 42.14 6.24
N LYS A 170 -0.10 40.88 6.71
CA LYS A 170 -0.32 39.71 5.84
C LYS A 170 -1.72 39.65 5.24
N LYS A 171 -2.74 40.07 5.98
CA LYS A 171 -4.10 40.22 5.46
C LYS A 171 -4.16 41.24 4.32
N LYS A 172 -3.48 42.39 4.45
CA LYS A 172 -3.40 43.41 3.39
C LYS A 172 -2.70 42.89 2.13
N GLU A 173 -1.67 42.07 2.31
CA GLU A 173 -0.94 41.43 1.19
C GLU A 173 -1.77 40.36 0.44
N HIS A 174 -3.01 40.06 0.86
CA HIS A 174 -3.81 38.92 0.38
C HIS A 174 -3.06 37.58 0.45
N LYS A 175 -2.01 37.51 1.28
CA LYS A 175 -1.26 36.29 1.59
C LYS A 175 -1.83 35.75 2.89
N ALA A 176 -3.07 35.30 2.83
CA ALA A 176 -3.82 34.85 3.99
C ALA A 176 -3.32 33.48 4.47
N TRP A 177 -2.27 33.47 5.28
CA TRP A 177 -1.91 32.33 6.12
C TRP A 177 -1.29 32.83 7.42
N PRO A 178 -2.06 33.50 8.32
CA PRO A 178 -1.49 33.89 9.59
C PRO A 178 -1.20 32.62 10.40
N TRP A 179 0.08 32.40 10.69
CA TRP A 179 0.52 31.42 11.65
C TRP A 179 0.07 31.87 13.06
N VAL A 180 0.03 30.93 14.01
CA VAL A 180 -0.12 31.26 15.44
C VAL A 180 1.15 31.94 15.96
N MET A 181 1.14 32.43 17.21
CA MET A 181 2.35 33.03 17.81
C MET A 181 3.56 32.08 17.73
N PRO A 182 4.79 32.61 17.57
CA PRO A 182 5.99 31.79 17.40
C PRO A 182 6.33 30.97 18.66
N GLY A 183 6.86 29.76 18.46
CA GLY A 183 7.32 28.87 19.54
C GLY A 183 6.19 28.36 20.44
N ASP A 184 6.43 28.38 21.75
CA ASP A 184 5.45 27.98 22.78
C ASP A 184 4.66 29.18 23.37
N ARG A 185 4.74 30.36 22.73
CA ARG A 185 4.17 31.62 23.23
C ARG A 185 2.65 31.67 23.11
N THR A 186 2.04 32.45 23.98
CA THR A 186 0.62 32.83 23.93
C THR A 186 0.48 34.34 24.09
N PRO A 187 -0.73 34.93 23.93
CA PRO A 187 -0.94 36.36 24.15
C PRO A 187 -0.57 36.84 25.55
N TRP A 188 -0.42 35.92 26.51
CA TRP A 188 -0.13 36.21 27.91
C TRP A 188 1.29 35.78 28.27
N ALA A 189 2.03 36.68 28.92
CA ALA A 189 3.34 36.39 29.46
C ALA A 189 3.26 35.24 30.48
N ASN A 190 4.27 34.38 30.55
CA ASN A 190 4.33 33.22 31.46
C ASN A 190 3.25 32.14 31.25
N ILE A 191 2.41 32.23 30.21
CA ILE A 191 1.50 31.16 29.81
C ILE A 191 2.02 30.56 28.50
N LYS A 192 2.30 29.26 28.54
CA LYS A 192 2.88 28.51 27.43
C LYS A 192 1.95 27.41 26.96
N ILE A 193 2.01 27.08 25.67
CA ILE A 193 1.39 25.87 25.13
C ILE A 193 2.34 24.68 25.34
N LEU A 194 1.80 23.53 25.75
CA LEU A 194 2.52 22.25 25.75
C LEU A 194 2.44 21.65 24.34
N PRO A 195 3.55 21.56 23.60
CA PRO A 195 3.55 20.90 22.31
C PRO A 195 3.33 19.37 22.45
N PRO A 196 2.86 18.69 21.39
CA PRO A 196 2.95 17.24 21.26
C PRO A 196 4.34 16.72 21.63
N ASN A 197 4.42 15.45 22.04
CA ASN A 197 5.67 14.75 22.34
C ASN A 197 6.45 15.29 23.56
N HIS A 198 5.85 16.21 24.30
CA HIS A 198 6.35 16.75 25.54
C HIS A 198 5.40 16.45 26.69
N LYS A 199 5.94 16.48 27.90
CA LYS A 199 5.18 16.39 29.16
C LYS A 199 5.59 17.50 30.10
N ILE A 200 4.66 17.96 30.92
CA ILE A 200 4.95 18.85 32.05
C ILE A 200 5.17 18.00 33.28
N ILE A 201 6.23 18.30 34.04
CA ILE A 201 6.53 17.67 35.33
C ILE A 201 6.10 18.60 36.46
N LEU A 202 5.31 18.11 37.41
CA LEU A 202 4.90 18.85 38.61
C LEU A 202 5.74 18.41 39.82
N PRO A 203 6.08 19.34 40.74
CA PRO A 203 5.65 20.75 40.79
C PRO A 203 6.55 21.72 40.00
N THR A 204 7.60 21.24 39.33
CA THR A 204 8.60 22.11 38.69
C THR A 204 8.06 22.91 37.50
N MET A 205 6.93 22.50 36.93
CA MET A 205 6.31 23.06 35.73
C MET A 205 7.27 23.10 34.52
N GLN A 206 8.23 22.16 34.51
CA GLN A 206 9.18 22.02 33.42
C GLN A 206 8.56 21.18 32.30
N SER A 207 8.61 21.70 31.08
CA SER A 207 8.30 20.93 29.87
C SER A 207 9.52 20.09 29.48
N VAL A 208 9.31 18.78 29.28
CA VAL A 208 10.35 17.82 28.91
C VAL A 208 9.86 16.97 27.74
N ARG A 209 10.68 16.88 26.70
CA ARG A 209 10.46 15.98 25.56
C ARG A 209 10.54 14.52 26.03
N PHE A 210 9.53 13.71 25.69
CA PHE A 210 9.56 12.26 25.93
C PHE A 210 9.57 11.43 24.63
N TYR A 211 9.47 12.08 23.48
CA TYR A 211 9.51 11.44 22.17
C TYR A 211 10.31 12.31 21.16
N PRO A 212 11.07 11.73 20.21
CA PRO A 212 11.24 10.29 19.95
C PRO A 212 12.07 9.56 21.01
N ARG A 213 11.90 8.23 21.09
CA ARG A 213 12.56 7.36 22.10
C ARG A 213 13.59 6.38 21.53
N ARG A 214 13.59 6.19 20.21
CA ARG A 214 14.44 5.23 19.47
C ARG A 214 14.64 5.70 18.03
N PRO A 215 15.67 5.22 17.31
CA PRO A 215 15.80 5.43 15.87
C PRO A 215 14.58 4.90 15.10
N MET A 216 14.30 5.49 13.92
CA MET A 216 13.25 4.98 13.04
C MET A 216 13.67 3.61 12.48
N PRO A 217 12.83 2.57 12.54
CA PRO A 217 13.11 1.31 11.86
C PRO A 217 13.04 1.50 10.34
N GLU A 218 13.78 0.72 9.57
CA GLU A 218 13.59 0.66 8.12
C GLU A 218 12.31 -0.15 7.79
N THR A 219 11.54 0.31 6.80
CA THR A 219 10.34 -0.36 6.29
C THR A 219 10.19 -0.12 4.80
N ASP A 220 9.63 -1.08 4.06
CA ASP A 220 9.23 -0.88 2.68
C ASP A 220 7.82 -0.28 2.58
N ILE A 221 7.51 0.28 1.41
CA ILE A 221 6.23 0.94 1.13
C ILE A 221 5.03 -0.02 1.17
N GLY A 222 5.22 -1.29 0.78
CA GLY A 222 4.17 -2.30 0.78
C GLY A 222 3.74 -2.70 2.19
N MET A 223 4.70 -2.99 3.07
CA MET A 223 4.44 -3.28 4.47
C MET A 223 3.85 -2.08 5.20
N ALA A 224 4.45 -0.89 5.06
CA ALA A 224 3.99 0.31 5.74
C ALA A 224 2.55 0.67 5.37
N THR A 225 2.22 0.67 4.07
CA THR A 225 0.86 0.98 3.60
C THR A 225 -0.14 -0.09 3.99
N SER A 226 0.25 -1.36 4.07
CA SER A 226 -0.64 -2.44 4.55
C SER A 226 -0.95 -2.28 6.04
N GLN A 227 0.06 -2.01 6.88
CA GLN A 227 -0.14 -1.79 8.31
C GLN A 227 -1.00 -0.54 8.56
N ILE A 228 -0.69 0.58 7.91
CA ILE A 228 -1.48 1.81 8.02
C ILE A 228 -2.91 1.55 7.55
N ALA A 229 -3.12 0.98 6.36
CA ALA A 229 -4.46 0.70 5.83
C ALA A 229 -5.29 -0.18 6.78
N ASN A 230 -4.70 -1.22 7.36
CA ASN A 230 -5.38 -2.10 8.32
C ASN A 230 -5.80 -1.34 9.59
N ILE A 231 -4.92 -0.50 10.14
CA ILE A 231 -5.26 0.31 11.31
C ILE A 231 -6.37 1.30 10.96
N LEU A 232 -6.26 2.05 9.86
CA LEU A 232 -7.26 3.02 9.43
C LEU A 232 -8.65 2.38 9.22
N ALA A 233 -8.70 1.21 8.57
CA ALA A 233 -9.95 0.48 8.37
C ALA A 233 -10.56 0.02 9.70
N LYS A 234 -9.73 -0.48 10.63
CA LYS A 234 -10.19 -0.90 11.95
C LYS A 234 -10.70 0.28 12.79
N GLU A 235 -10.04 1.43 12.71
CA GLU A 235 -10.47 2.65 13.38
C GLU A 235 -11.85 3.12 12.89
N THR A 236 -12.08 3.16 11.57
CA THR A 236 -13.38 3.60 11.02
C THR A 236 -14.49 2.62 11.38
N GLU A 237 -14.23 1.31 11.32
CA GLU A 237 -15.16 0.27 11.76
C GLU A 237 -15.53 0.42 13.23
N THR A 238 -14.53 0.63 14.09
CA THR A 238 -14.73 0.84 15.53
C THR A 238 -15.50 2.13 15.78
N LEU A 239 -15.11 3.24 15.15
CA LEU A 239 -15.73 4.55 15.35
C LEU A 239 -17.24 4.54 15.05
N THR A 240 -17.64 3.87 13.96
CA THR A 240 -19.05 3.76 13.55
C THR A 240 -19.91 2.88 14.48
N GLN A 241 -19.31 2.16 15.42
CA GLN A 241 -20.04 1.44 16.47
C GLN A 241 -20.43 2.35 17.63
N TYR A 242 -19.69 3.44 17.86
CA TYR A 242 -19.89 4.34 19.01
C TYR A 242 -20.52 5.68 18.61
N PHE A 243 -20.39 6.11 17.36
CA PHE A 243 -20.83 7.43 16.92
C PHE A 243 -21.54 7.42 15.56
N SER A 244 -22.43 8.39 15.36
CA SER A 244 -22.87 8.80 14.02
C SER A 244 -21.72 9.56 13.34
N VAL A 245 -21.09 8.93 12.34
CA VAL A 245 -19.88 9.49 11.71
C VAL A 245 -20.25 10.42 10.56
N TYR A 246 -19.68 11.63 10.59
CA TYR A 246 -19.78 12.61 9.51
C TYR A 246 -18.39 12.95 8.99
N GLN A 247 -18.10 12.67 7.72
CA GLN A 247 -16.80 12.96 7.12
C GLN A 247 -16.87 14.22 6.24
N SER A 248 -15.98 15.18 6.47
CA SER A 248 -15.77 16.26 5.50
C SER A 248 -14.99 15.74 4.29
N LEU A 249 -15.56 15.86 3.09
CA LEU A 249 -15.02 15.32 1.84
C LEU A 249 -14.76 16.44 0.83
N THR A 250 -13.50 16.82 0.64
CA THR A 250 -13.09 17.79 -0.40
C THR A 250 -12.79 17.13 -1.73
N ALA A 251 -12.78 15.79 -1.77
CA ALA A 251 -12.24 14.99 -2.86
C ALA A 251 -10.75 15.27 -3.17
N GLY A 252 -10.00 15.90 -2.27
CA GLY A 252 -8.54 15.88 -2.33
C GLY A 252 -7.96 14.52 -1.94
N SER A 253 -6.65 14.33 -2.08
CA SER A 253 -5.99 13.05 -1.74
C SER A 253 -6.17 12.66 -0.27
N ASP A 254 -6.06 13.62 0.65
CA ASP A 254 -6.21 13.38 2.10
C ASP A 254 -7.62 12.85 2.44
N THR A 255 -8.67 13.53 1.95
CA THR A 255 -10.06 13.16 2.22
C THR A 255 -10.49 11.88 1.50
N ARG A 256 -9.88 11.55 0.35
CA ARG A 256 -10.06 10.25 -0.30
C ARG A 256 -9.47 9.10 0.47
N ILE A 257 -8.32 9.25 1.13
CA ILE A 257 -7.77 8.17 1.98
C ILE A 257 -8.73 7.86 3.12
N THR A 258 -9.26 8.91 3.77
CA THR A 258 -10.26 8.72 4.84
C THR A 258 -11.53 8.05 4.30
N LEU A 259 -12.04 8.48 3.13
CA LEU A 259 -13.19 7.83 2.49
C LEU A 259 -12.88 6.36 2.14
N ALA A 260 -11.68 6.08 1.63
CA ALA A 260 -11.21 4.74 1.30
C ALA A 260 -11.15 3.84 2.55
N ALA A 261 -10.62 4.36 3.66
CA ALA A 261 -10.57 3.66 4.94
C ALA A 261 -11.97 3.34 5.48
N MET A 262 -12.99 4.10 5.08
CA MET A 262 -14.37 3.86 5.46
C MET A 262 -15.10 2.87 4.56
N ARG A 263 -14.48 2.26 3.53
CA ARG A 263 -15.17 1.46 2.50
C ARG A 263 -16.26 0.52 3.04
N ASN A 264 -15.96 -0.25 4.08
CA ASN A 264 -16.88 -1.24 4.67
C ASN A 264 -18.06 -0.60 5.43
N VAL A 265 -17.91 0.64 5.88
CA VAL A 265 -18.87 1.35 6.73
C VAL A 265 -19.38 2.66 6.14
N ALA A 266 -18.96 3.02 4.91
CA ALA A 266 -19.26 4.29 4.27
C ALA A 266 -20.76 4.56 4.17
N LYS A 267 -21.57 3.51 3.93
CA LYS A 267 -23.04 3.61 3.88
C LYS A 267 -23.70 3.94 5.23
N LYS A 268 -22.97 3.81 6.35
CA LYS A 268 -23.44 4.17 7.70
C LYS A 268 -23.06 5.62 8.07
N ALA A 269 -22.29 6.30 7.24
CA ALA A 269 -21.79 7.63 7.49
C ALA A 269 -22.47 8.68 6.59
N VAL A 270 -22.29 9.94 6.97
CA VAL A 270 -22.73 11.10 6.17
C VAL A 270 -21.49 11.85 5.69
N PHE A 271 -21.41 12.13 4.40
CA PHE A 271 -20.34 12.91 3.80
C PHE A 271 -20.84 14.32 3.57
N PHE A 272 -19.99 15.31 3.77
CA PHE A 272 -20.37 16.70 3.52
C PHE A 272 -19.20 17.53 3.04
N THR A 273 -19.52 18.64 2.39
CA THR A 273 -18.52 19.63 1.98
C THR A 273 -19.18 20.98 1.81
N TYR A 274 -18.38 22.04 1.75
CA TYR A 274 -18.87 23.40 1.76
C TYR A 274 -18.31 24.24 0.61
N HIS A 275 -19.12 25.17 0.11
CA HIS A 275 -18.73 26.17 -0.88
C HIS A 275 -19.40 27.51 -0.58
N ASP A 276 -18.91 28.58 -1.21
CA ASP A 276 -19.49 29.91 -1.05
C ASP A 276 -20.89 29.98 -1.67
N ALA A 277 -21.79 30.75 -1.05
CA ALA A 277 -23.13 31.04 -1.61
C ALA A 277 -23.08 31.64 -3.02
N ARG A 278 -22.02 32.40 -3.32
CA ARG A 278 -21.75 32.94 -4.65
C ARG A 278 -20.29 32.71 -4.98
N THR A 279 -20.05 32.05 -6.10
CA THR A 279 -18.69 31.91 -6.64
C THR A 279 -18.19 33.27 -7.09
N ARG A 280 -17.10 33.71 -6.49
CA ARG A 280 -16.47 34.98 -6.84
C ARG A 280 -15.44 34.72 -7.93
N LYS A 281 -15.82 35.02 -9.18
CA LYS A 281 -14.95 34.81 -10.35
C LYS A 281 -13.63 35.55 -10.18
N GLY A 282 -12.52 34.84 -10.37
CA GLY A 282 -11.16 35.37 -10.18
C GLY A 282 -10.62 35.25 -8.75
N GLU A 283 -11.41 34.80 -7.78
CA GLU A 283 -10.94 34.47 -6.44
C GLU A 283 -10.62 32.97 -6.35
N TYR A 284 -9.32 32.65 -6.32
CA TYR A 284 -8.82 31.27 -6.34
C TYR A 284 -9.49 30.38 -5.29
N GLU A 285 -9.65 30.85 -4.05
CA GLU A 285 -10.24 30.04 -2.98
C GLU A 285 -11.73 29.72 -3.20
N SER A 286 -12.48 30.67 -3.77
CA SER A 286 -13.92 30.48 -4.03
C SER A 286 -14.14 29.45 -5.14
N GLU A 287 -13.32 29.53 -6.19
CA GLU A 287 -13.32 28.57 -7.29
C GLU A 287 -12.82 27.18 -6.84
N ASP A 288 -11.80 27.13 -5.98
CA ASP A 288 -11.24 25.89 -5.42
C ASP A 288 -12.28 25.15 -4.57
N ARG A 289 -13.00 25.87 -3.69
CA ARG A 289 -14.09 25.30 -2.87
C ARG A 289 -15.23 24.75 -3.73
N LEU A 290 -15.65 25.46 -4.78
CA LEU A 290 -16.71 24.97 -5.67
C LEU A 290 -16.29 23.67 -6.39
N GLN A 291 -15.07 23.61 -6.92
CA GLN A 291 -14.58 22.41 -7.60
C GLN A 291 -14.47 21.21 -6.66
N ASN A 292 -13.99 21.44 -5.42
CA ASN A 292 -13.97 20.42 -4.38
C ASN A 292 -15.39 19.91 -4.07
N PHE A 293 -16.37 20.81 -3.98
CA PHE A 293 -17.78 20.46 -3.75
C PHE A 293 -18.34 19.60 -4.87
N GLU A 294 -18.21 20.04 -6.13
CA GLU A 294 -18.75 19.32 -7.28
C GLU A 294 -18.16 17.92 -7.41
N LYS A 295 -16.84 17.79 -7.21
CA LYS A 295 -16.16 16.50 -7.28
C LYS A 295 -16.54 15.57 -6.13
N ALA A 296 -16.69 16.10 -4.91
CA ALA A 296 -17.14 15.30 -3.77
C ALA A 296 -18.58 14.81 -3.93
N ARG A 297 -19.46 15.66 -4.47
CA ARG A 297 -20.84 15.29 -4.82
C ARG A 297 -20.86 14.18 -5.87
N GLU A 298 -20.07 14.31 -6.94
CA GLU A 298 -19.94 13.30 -7.99
C GLU A 298 -19.53 11.93 -7.43
N ILE A 299 -18.53 11.90 -6.53
CA ILE A 299 -18.08 10.67 -5.86
C ILE A 299 -19.23 10.05 -5.07
N CYS A 300 -19.88 10.83 -4.21
CA CYS A 300 -20.95 10.31 -3.36
C CYS A 300 -22.17 9.82 -4.15
N GLU A 301 -22.55 10.52 -5.22
CA GLU A 301 -23.66 10.11 -6.08
C GLU A 301 -23.36 8.77 -6.78
N ARG A 302 -22.15 8.61 -7.34
CA ARG A 302 -21.77 7.38 -8.05
C ARG A 302 -21.58 6.19 -7.11
N GLU A 303 -21.04 6.41 -5.92
CA GLU A 303 -20.83 5.36 -4.91
C GLU A 303 -22.07 5.11 -4.03
N ASN A 304 -23.18 5.81 -4.30
CA ASN A 304 -24.44 5.72 -3.56
C ASN A 304 -24.26 5.98 -2.04
N LEU A 305 -23.62 7.10 -1.72
CA LEU A 305 -23.31 7.55 -0.36
C LEU A 305 -24.17 8.74 0.06
N CYS A 306 -24.46 8.86 1.36
CA CYS A 306 -25.24 9.98 1.89
C CYS A 306 -24.40 11.27 1.89
N PHE A 307 -24.80 12.26 1.09
CA PHE A 307 -24.07 13.51 0.94
C PHE A 307 -24.89 14.74 1.39
N ARG A 308 -24.25 15.69 2.06
CA ARG A 308 -24.82 16.96 2.51
C ARG A 308 -24.01 18.15 2.00
N GLU A 309 -24.70 19.07 1.34
CA GLU A 309 -24.17 20.36 0.95
C GLU A 309 -24.24 21.35 2.12
N ILE A 310 -23.16 22.11 2.33
CA ILE A 310 -23.16 23.26 3.22
C ILE A 310 -22.82 24.50 2.38
N VAL A 311 -23.70 25.49 2.42
CA VAL A 311 -23.45 26.78 1.78
C VAL A 311 -22.92 27.75 2.81
N ILE A 312 -21.72 28.30 2.59
CA ILE A 312 -21.14 29.31 3.47
C ILE A 312 -21.99 30.58 3.38
N PRO A 313 -22.55 31.07 4.50
CA PRO A 313 -23.37 32.27 4.50
C PRO A 313 -22.53 33.53 4.19
N GLU A 314 -23.14 34.50 3.49
CA GLU A 314 -22.51 35.82 3.27
C GLU A 314 -22.63 36.74 4.50
N THR A 315 -23.46 36.38 5.48
CA THR A 315 -23.69 37.16 6.68
C THR A 315 -22.59 36.94 7.73
N PRO A 316 -22.16 38.00 8.44
CA PRO A 316 -21.26 37.86 9.58
C PRO A 316 -21.85 36.97 10.68
N ILE A 317 -20.97 36.32 11.45
CA ILE A 317 -21.36 35.59 12.67
C ILE A 317 -21.95 36.53 13.73
N ASP A 318 -22.81 35.99 14.60
CA ASP A 318 -23.37 36.70 15.75
C ASP A 318 -22.26 37.30 16.63
N PRO A 319 -22.36 38.58 17.06
CA PRO A 319 -21.37 39.20 17.94
C PRO A 319 -21.11 38.42 19.24
N ALA A 320 -22.13 37.82 19.85
CA ALA A 320 -21.96 37.03 21.07
C ALA A 320 -21.18 35.73 20.81
N LEU A 321 -21.42 35.08 19.66
CA LEU A 321 -20.61 33.94 19.22
C LEU A 321 -19.15 34.37 18.99
N LYS A 322 -18.94 35.53 18.34
CA LYS A 322 -17.60 36.09 18.13
C LYS A 322 -16.85 36.32 19.44
N ASP A 323 -17.53 36.83 20.47
CA ASP A 323 -16.93 37.06 21.79
C ASP A 323 -16.52 35.74 22.47
N VAL A 324 -17.40 34.73 22.45
CA VAL A 324 -17.08 33.38 22.95
C VAL A 324 -15.88 32.79 22.20
N LEU A 325 -15.87 32.91 20.88
CA LEU A 325 -14.76 32.44 20.06
C LEU A 325 -13.46 33.17 20.43
N ASN A 326 -13.46 34.48 20.58
CA ASN A 326 -12.27 35.26 20.97
C ASN A 326 -11.75 34.89 22.36
N ARG A 327 -12.66 34.55 23.28
CA ARG A 327 -12.31 34.02 24.60
C ARG A 327 -11.68 32.63 24.51
N ASN A 328 -12.15 31.76 23.62
CA ASN A 328 -11.59 30.43 23.46
C ASN A 328 -10.22 30.47 22.74
N HIS A 329 -10.09 31.23 21.65
CA HIS A 329 -8.83 31.36 20.92
C HIS A 329 -8.74 32.67 20.12
N TYR A 330 -7.53 33.21 19.89
CA TYR A 330 -7.36 34.46 19.13
C TYR A 330 -7.39 34.28 17.61
N HIS A 331 -6.99 33.10 17.12
CA HIS A 331 -7.04 32.75 15.70
C HIS A 331 -8.43 32.22 15.30
N LYS A 332 -8.90 32.57 14.09
CA LYS A 332 -10.21 32.21 13.53
C LYS A 332 -10.04 31.51 12.18
N SER A 333 -10.77 30.42 11.95
CA SER A 333 -10.64 29.64 10.71
C SER A 333 -11.96 29.19 10.12
N ILE A 334 -12.84 28.60 10.93
CA ILE A 334 -14.10 27.97 10.47
C ILE A 334 -15.33 28.70 11.02
N SER A 335 -15.18 29.90 11.58
CA SER A 335 -16.24 30.57 12.33
C SER A 335 -17.54 30.74 11.53
N LEU A 336 -17.46 30.97 10.21
CA LEU A 336 -18.62 31.09 9.30
C LEU A 336 -19.38 29.78 9.07
N LEU A 337 -18.79 28.63 9.40
CA LEU A 337 -19.41 27.31 9.24
C LEU A 337 -20.14 26.83 10.49
N LEU A 338 -19.99 27.52 11.63
CA LEU A 338 -20.44 27.00 12.92
C LEU A 338 -21.96 26.85 13.02
N ASP A 339 -22.74 27.79 12.47
CA ASP A 339 -24.21 27.66 12.45
C ASP A 339 -24.64 26.44 11.63
N ALA A 340 -24.05 26.26 10.44
CA ALA A 340 -24.34 25.09 9.60
C ALA A 340 -23.87 23.78 10.24
N TYR A 341 -22.76 23.80 10.99
CA TYR A 341 -22.30 22.63 11.75
C TYR A 341 -23.25 22.33 12.92
N ALA A 342 -23.74 23.35 13.63
CA ALA A 342 -24.72 23.16 14.69
C ALA A 342 -26.02 22.51 14.19
N ASP A 343 -26.43 22.81 12.96
CA ASP A 343 -27.57 22.16 12.31
C ASP A 343 -27.26 20.73 11.82
N LEU A 344 -26.02 20.47 11.41
CA LEU A 344 -25.60 19.18 10.86
C LEU A 344 -25.34 18.12 11.94
N PHE A 345 -24.64 18.50 13.01
CA PHE A 345 -24.17 17.60 14.06
C PHE A 345 -25.16 17.54 15.22
N HIS A 346 -25.56 16.33 15.60
CA HIS A 346 -26.40 16.09 16.77
C HIS A 346 -25.61 15.38 17.89
N SER A 347 -26.19 15.30 19.09
CA SER A 347 -25.59 14.53 20.19
C SER A 347 -25.28 13.09 19.76
N GLY A 348 -24.07 12.61 20.05
CA GLY A 348 -23.55 11.31 19.58
C GLY A 348 -22.96 11.31 18.17
N SER A 349 -22.89 12.47 17.49
CA SER A 349 -22.18 12.61 16.23
C SER A 349 -20.69 12.89 16.43
N ILE A 350 -19.88 12.49 15.45
CA ILE A 350 -18.46 12.85 15.40
C ILE A 350 -18.04 13.29 14.00
N HIS A 351 -17.24 14.37 13.93
CA HIS A 351 -16.65 14.84 12.69
C HIS A 351 -15.35 14.08 12.41
N LEU A 352 -15.32 13.26 11.38
CA LEU A 352 -14.11 12.62 10.88
C LEU A 352 -13.38 13.55 9.90
N ARG A 353 -12.20 14.03 10.30
CA ARG A 353 -11.32 14.89 9.49
C ARG A 353 -10.09 14.15 9.00
N SER A 354 -9.58 14.59 7.85
CA SER A 354 -8.53 13.90 7.09
C SER A 354 -7.13 14.52 7.20
N ASN A 355 -6.93 15.42 8.16
CA ASN A 355 -5.63 16.02 8.43
C ASN A 355 -4.68 15.04 9.15
N LEU A 356 -3.44 15.48 9.40
CA LEU A 356 -2.32 14.85 10.13
C LEU A 356 -1.43 13.92 9.30
N ILE A 357 -1.89 13.38 8.16
CA ILE A 357 -1.01 12.65 7.24
C ILE A 357 0.11 13.55 6.68
N GLU A 358 -0.10 14.87 6.67
CA GLU A 358 0.90 15.87 6.29
C GLU A 358 2.13 15.84 7.21
N ILE A 359 2.04 15.30 8.43
CA ILE A 359 3.18 15.05 9.32
C ILE A 359 4.15 14.05 8.66
N ILE A 360 3.63 13.00 8.02
CA ILE A 360 4.43 11.97 7.35
C ILE A 360 5.09 12.55 6.10
N ARG A 361 4.30 13.24 5.26
CA ARG A 361 4.76 13.84 4.00
C ARG A 361 5.81 14.93 4.22
N GLY A 362 5.66 15.71 5.29
CA GLY A 362 6.37 16.98 5.48
C GLY A 362 5.71 18.14 4.75
N ASN A 363 6.25 19.34 4.98
CA ASN A 363 5.74 20.59 4.43
C ASN A 363 6.23 20.77 2.98
N GLU A 364 5.31 20.87 2.01
CA GLU A 364 5.62 21.14 0.59
C GLU A 364 6.34 22.48 0.38
N HIS A 365 6.27 23.39 1.37
CA HIS A 365 6.98 24.68 1.37
C HIS A 365 8.39 24.62 1.98
N ALA A 366 8.84 23.45 2.43
CA ALA A 366 10.17 23.23 3.01
C ALA A 366 10.81 21.98 2.39
N PRO A 367 11.53 22.09 1.26
CA PRO A 367 12.08 20.93 0.57
C PRO A 367 13.00 20.11 1.49
N LEU A 368 12.85 18.79 1.36
CA LEU A 368 13.36 17.74 2.26
C LEU A 368 14.89 17.63 2.41
N ASN A 369 15.71 18.46 1.76
CA ASN A 369 17.12 18.11 1.50
C ASN A 369 18.19 19.17 1.81
N THR A 370 17.93 20.25 2.56
CA THR A 370 18.92 21.36 2.60
C THR A 370 19.28 21.93 3.97
N ILE A 371 19.00 21.24 5.07
CA ILE A 371 19.23 21.82 6.40
C ILE A 371 20.19 20.97 7.18
N ASP A 372 21.43 21.42 7.14
CA ASP A 372 22.47 21.04 8.08
C ASP A 372 22.21 21.81 9.39
N PRO A 373 21.77 21.14 10.47
CA PRO A 373 21.49 21.78 11.77
C PRO A 373 22.71 22.50 12.34
N ASP A 374 23.92 22.06 11.98
CA ASP A 374 25.18 22.64 12.45
C ASP A 374 25.56 23.90 11.68
N LYS A 375 24.99 24.12 10.49
CA LYS A 375 25.23 25.30 9.63
C LYS A 375 24.06 26.27 9.56
N THR A 376 22.88 25.85 10.01
CA THR A 376 21.65 26.64 9.88
C THR A 376 21.29 27.28 11.21
N ASN A 377 21.06 28.61 11.22
CA ASN A 377 20.42 29.24 12.37
C ASN A 377 18.98 28.71 12.49
N ILE A 378 18.79 27.76 13.41
CA ILE A 378 17.54 27.02 13.59
C ILE A 378 16.35 27.95 13.89
N GLY A 379 16.57 29.02 14.65
CA GLY A 379 15.56 30.02 14.97
C GLY A 379 15.11 30.78 13.72
N GLU A 380 16.06 31.24 12.91
CA GLU A 380 15.76 31.92 11.63
C GLU A 380 15.04 30.98 10.66
N TYR A 381 15.45 29.72 10.60
CA TYR A 381 14.81 28.74 9.75
C TYR A 381 13.33 28.56 10.10
N PHE A 382 13.02 28.31 11.37
CA PHE A 382 11.64 28.13 11.79
C PHE A 382 10.81 29.41 11.73
N ALA A 383 11.41 30.57 12.00
CA ALA A 383 10.76 31.86 11.76
C ALA A 383 10.36 32.00 10.27
N SER A 384 11.25 31.61 9.34
CA SER A 384 10.96 31.66 7.91
C SER A 384 9.86 30.70 7.48
N LEU A 385 9.83 29.49 8.03
CA LEU A 385 8.72 28.54 7.82
C LEU A 385 7.39 29.09 8.30
N ASN A 386 7.44 29.95 9.32
CA ASN A 386 6.30 30.66 9.90
C ASN A 386 6.01 32.00 9.22
N GLY A 387 6.51 32.23 8.00
CA GLY A 387 6.24 33.43 7.20
C GLY A 387 6.98 34.69 7.65
N TYR A 388 7.89 34.61 8.63
CA TYR A 388 8.82 35.68 9.00
C TYR A 388 10.06 35.61 8.12
N ASN A 389 9.92 36.02 6.86
CA ASN A 389 11.05 36.13 5.94
C ASN A 389 12.10 37.09 6.51
N LYS A 390 13.39 36.86 6.20
CA LYS A 390 14.51 37.65 6.76
C LYS A 390 14.38 39.17 6.59
N SER A 391 13.65 39.63 5.57
CA SER A 391 13.39 41.05 5.29
C SER A 391 12.29 41.67 6.15
N TYR A 392 11.52 40.88 6.91
CA TYR A 392 10.42 41.39 7.74
C TYR A 392 10.94 41.97 9.07
N LYS A 393 10.41 43.12 9.49
CA LYS A 393 10.88 43.90 10.64
C LYS A 393 10.97 43.13 11.97
N TYR A 394 10.12 42.11 12.18
CA TYR A 394 10.09 41.29 13.40
C TYR A 394 10.70 39.89 13.24
N ALA A 395 11.34 39.61 12.11
CA ALA A 395 11.97 38.31 11.88
C ALA A 395 13.07 37.96 12.90
N PRO A 396 13.94 38.90 13.34
CA PRO A 396 14.95 38.61 14.35
C PRO A 396 14.36 38.18 15.71
N GLU A 397 13.33 38.88 16.19
CA GLU A 397 12.69 38.51 17.46
C GLU A 397 11.92 37.19 17.36
N ALA A 398 11.21 36.94 16.26
CA ALA A 398 10.57 35.65 16.02
C ALA A 398 11.60 34.51 15.97
N ALA A 399 12.75 34.74 15.33
CA ALA A 399 13.86 33.80 15.30
C ALA A 399 14.43 33.52 16.69
N SER A 400 14.57 34.56 17.53
CA SER A 400 14.98 34.40 18.93
C SER A 400 14.00 33.53 19.72
N ILE A 401 12.69 33.74 19.54
CA ILE A 401 11.66 32.94 20.23
C ILE A 401 11.75 31.45 19.84
N PHE A 402 11.92 31.15 18.55
CA PHE A 402 12.12 29.77 18.12
C PHE A 402 13.46 29.20 18.60
N ALA A 403 14.53 30.00 18.60
CA ALA A 403 15.82 29.58 19.16
C ALA A 403 15.69 29.22 20.65
N ASP A 404 14.95 30.02 21.44
CA ASP A 404 14.68 29.72 22.84
C ASP A 404 13.87 28.43 23.01
N TYR A 405 12.85 28.24 22.18
CA TYR A 405 12.02 27.03 22.16
C TYR A 405 12.87 25.76 21.88
N PHE A 406 13.89 25.85 21.02
CA PHE A 406 14.74 24.70 20.65
C PHE A 406 16.02 24.56 21.49
N SER A 407 16.55 25.63 22.08
CA SER A 407 17.80 25.62 22.86
C SER A 407 17.69 24.86 24.18
N GLY A 408 16.47 24.67 24.70
CA GLY A 408 16.20 23.93 25.92
C GLY A 408 16.22 22.41 25.72
N SER A 409 17.39 21.78 25.57
CA SER A 409 17.57 20.30 25.51
C SER A 409 16.76 19.54 24.43
N ALA A 410 15.96 20.24 23.63
CA ALA A 410 14.93 19.67 22.76
C ALA A 410 15.48 19.01 21.50
N LEU A 411 16.75 19.25 21.15
CA LEU A 411 17.45 18.61 20.03
C LEU A 411 18.32 17.43 20.45
N ASN A 412 18.59 17.25 21.75
CA ASN A 412 19.37 16.11 22.21
C ASN A 412 18.49 14.84 22.07
N ASN A 413 18.97 13.85 21.32
CA ASN A 413 18.30 12.57 21.06
C ASN A 413 17.03 12.63 20.19
N ILE A 414 17.01 13.42 19.11
CA ILE A 414 15.97 13.29 18.07
C ILE A 414 16.25 12.15 17.06
N TYR A 415 17.36 11.42 17.22
CA TYR A 415 17.82 10.35 16.31
C TYR A 415 17.81 10.82 14.84
N ASP A 416 17.38 9.96 13.91
CA ASP A 416 17.28 10.24 12.48
C ASP A 416 15.92 10.84 12.08
N TYR A 417 15.11 11.31 13.03
CA TYR A 417 13.84 11.96 12.70
C TYR A 417 14.10 13.31 12.04
N PRO A 418 13.53 13.57 10.85
CA PRO A 418 13.81 14.81 10.17
C PRO A 418 13.15 16.00 10.87
N LEU A 419 13.99 16.99 11.17
CA LEU A 419 13.68 18.11 12.08
C LEU A 419 12.50 18.98 11.61
N SER A 420 12.32 19.13 10.29
CA SER A 420 11.19 19.89 9.73
C SER A 420 9.84 19.20 9.95
N GLN A 421 9.80 17.86 9.96
CA GLN A 421 8.60 17.08 10.29
C GLN A 421 8.29 17.14 11.78
N LEU A 422 9.30 17.02 12.65
CA LEU A 422 9.10 17.19 14.09
C LEU A 422 8.57 18.59 14.42
N PHE A 423 9.11 19.63 13.78
CA PHE A 423 8.56 20.98 13.92
C PHE A 423 7.12 21.09 13.41
N TYR A 424 6.83 20.52 12.24
CA TYR A 424 5.47 20.52 11.72
C TYR A 424 4.49 19.82 12.67
N TRP A 425 4.89 18.67 13.21
CA TRP A 425 4.10 17.93 14.20
C TRP A 425 3.92 18.74 15.49
N GLU A 426 4.99 19.26 16.08
CA GLU A 426 4.94 19.82 17.43
C GLU A 426 4.40 21.24 17.46
N TYR A 427 4.79 22.05 16.50
CA TYR A 427 4.38 23.45 16.46
C TYR A 427 3.16 23.64 15.57
N ARG A 428 3.23 23.27 14.28
CA ARG A 428 2.14 23.58 13.32
C ARG A 428 0.87 22.82 13.67
N ILE A 429 0.95 21.52 13.91
CA ILE A 429 -0.23 20.74 14.26
C ILE A 429 -0.68 21.05 15.70
N GLY A 430 0.25 21.05 16.67
CA GLY A 430 -0.06 21.30 18.08
C GLY A 430 -0.69 22.68 18.36
N ALA A 431 -0.22 23.74 17.72
CA ALA A 431 -0.66 25.11 18.01
C ALA A 431 -1.73 25.63 17.05
N TRP A 432 -1.61 25.41 15.73
CA TRP A 432 -2.61 25.91 14.76
C TRP A 432 -3.79 24.97 14.59
N LEU A 433 -3.56 23.68 14.27
CA LEU A 433 -4.68 22.77 14.04
C LEU A 433 -5.44 22.51 15.34
N SER A 434 -4.73 22.03 16.37
CA SER A 434 -5.35 21.66 17.63
C SER A 434 -5.77 22.86 18.48
N GLY A 435 -4.90 23.87 18.58
CA GLY A 435 -5.16 25.07 19.38
C GLY A 435 -6.16 26.05 18.76
N ALA A 436 -6.18 26.20 17.43
CA ALA A 436 -7.10 27.15 16.79
C ALA A 436 -8.32 26.45 16.17
N ILE A 437 -8.11 25.51 15.26
CA ILE A 437 -9.21 24.99 14.41
C ILE A 437 -10.13 24.06 15.20
N LEU A 438 -9.58 23.07 15.90
CA LEU A 438 -10.39 22.09 16.62
C LEU A 438 -11.17 22.71 17.79
N MET A 439 -10.62 23.76 18.40
CA MET A 439 -11.28 24.51 19.48
C MET A 439 -12.48 25.35 18.98
N GLU A 440 -12.51 25.76 17.71
CA GLU A 440 -13.74 26.36 17.15
C GLU A 440 -14.81 25.29 16.94
N SER A 441 -14.45 24.10 16.43
CA SER A 441 -15.41 23.01 16.25
C SER A 441 -15.94 22.41 17.55
N ASP A 442 -15.20 22.54 18.67
CA ASP A 442 -15.62 22.08 20.00
C ASP A 442 -16.98 22.66 20.44
N LEU A 443 -17.36 23.82 19.90
CA LEU A 443 -18.66 24.42 20.17
C LEU A 443 -19.84 23.54 19.72
N VAL A 444 -19.64 22.77 18.66
CA VAL A 444 -20.73 22.10 17.92
C VAL A 444 -20.53 20.59 17.78
N CYS A 445 -19.29 20.08 17.76
CA CYS A 445 -19.03 18.64 17.60
C CYS A 445 -17.64 18.22 18.11
N ASP A 446 -17.50 16.93 18.41
CA ASP A 446 -16.18 16.28 18.54
C ASP A 446 -15.56 16.03 17.16
N THR A 447 -14.22 15.92 17.11
CA THR A 447 -13.47 15.71 15.87
C THR A 447 -12.46 14.57 15.98
N PHE A 448 -12.68 13.49 15.23
CA PHE A 448 -11.75 12.36 15.11
C PHE A 448 -10.82 12.56 13.89
N GLN A 449 -9.55 12.17 14.03
CA GLN A 449 -8.56 12.23 12.95
C GLN A 449 -7.80 10.91 12.93
N LEU A 450 -7.88 10.16 11.83
CA LEU A 450 -7.34 8.79 11.78
C LEU A 450 -5.83 8.71 12.03
N PHE A 451 -5.08 9.75 11.63
CA PHE A 451 -3.63 9.78 11.79
C PHE A 451 -3.18 10.31 13.17
N ASN A 452 -4.08 10.55 14.13
CA ASN A 452 -3.73 10.97 15.50
C ASN A 452 -3.27 9.79 16.38
N CYS A 453 -2.32 9.00 15.86
CA CYS A 453 -1.76 7.82 16.52
C CYS A 453 -0.25 7.77 16.23
N ARG A 454 0.59 7.75 17.28
CA ARG A 454 2.06 7.75 17.10
C ARG A 454 2.52 6.49 16.37
N LYS A 455 1.87 5.35 16.55
CA LYS A 455 2.15 4.12 15.79
C LYS A 455 2.01 4.32 14.28
N ILE A 456 0.89 4.89 13.83
CA ILE A 456 0.65 5.20 12.41
C ILE A 456 1.69 6.20 11.90
N LEU A 457 1.93 7.28 12.64
CA LEU A 457 2.91 8.30 12.26
C LEU A 457 4.34 7.75 12.18
N ASN A 458 4.73 6.86 13.11
CA ASN A 458 6.02 6.18 13.10
C ASN A 458 6.19 5.31 11.85
N ILE A 459 5.19 4.50 11.50
CA ILE A 459 5.24 3.64 10.30
C ILE A 459 5.40 4.51 9.04
N GLY A 460 4.68 5.62 8.94
CA GLY A 460 4.79 6.54 7.81
C GLY A 460 6.13 7.28 7.75
N LEU A 461 6.62 7.77 8.89
CA LEU A 461 7.90 8.49 8.99
C LEU A 461 9.11 7.57 8.76
N ALA A 462 8.99 6.28 9.06
CA ALA A 462 10.03 5.27 8.80
C ALA A 462 10.31 5.04 7.30
N LEU A 463 9.38 5.38 6.40
CA LEU A 463 9.59 5.24 4.96
C LEU A 463 10.72 6.15 4.46
N PRO A 464 11.50 5.77 3.44
CA PRO A 464 12.36 6.71 2.74
C PRO A 464 11.62 7.96 2.23
N ALA A 465 12.27 9.13 2.26
CA ALA A 465 11.64 10.41 1.96
C ALA A 465 10.96 10.46 0.57
N HIS A 466 11.51 9.79 -0.44
CA HIS A 466 10.92 9.74 -1.77
C HIS A 466 9.57 9.01 -1.81
N TYR A 467 9.30 8.08 -0.89
CA TYR A 467 8.02 7.38 -0.81
C TYR A 467 6.93 8.16 -0.07
N ARG A 468 7.29 9.15 0.77
CA ARG A 468 6.33 9.92 1.59
C ARG A 468 5.52 10.95 0.79
N ASN A 469 5.70 11.03 -0.53
CA ASN A 469 5.04 12.00 -1.39
C ASN A 469 3.60 11.60 -1.77
N ARG A 470 2.83 12.57 -2.29
CA ARG A 470 1.41 12.39 -2.68
C ARG A 470 1.18 11.41 -3.83
N SER A 471 2.15 11.16 -4.69
CA SER A 471 1.98 10.26 -5.85
C SER A 471 2.23 8.80 -5.49
N ILE A 472 2.84 8.52 -4.34
CA ILE A 472 3.24 7.16 -3.95
C ILE A 472 2.50 6.70 -2.70
N LEU A 473 2.74 7.32 -1.54
CA LEU A 473 2.12 6.87 -0.28
C LEU A 473 0.59 6.93 -0.36
N TYR A 474 0.05 8.05 -0.84
CA TYR A 474 -1.38 8.28 -0.88
C TYR A 474 -2.07 7.37 -1.88
N ASP A 475 -1.56 7.30 -3.11
CA ASP A 475 -2.11 6.43 -4.14
C ASP A 475 -2.02 4.96 -3.73
N THR A 476 -0.95 4.54 -3.07
CA THR A 476 -0.83 3.16 -2.58
C THR A 476 -1.84 2.86 -1.47
N LEU A 477 -2.07 3.80 -0.54
CA LEU A 477 -3.12 3.67 0.48
C LEU A 477 -4.51 3.59 -0.15
N ILE A 478 -4.84 4.47 -1.10
CA ILE A 478 -6.13 4.45 -1.80
C ILE A 478 -6.27 3.16 -2.62
N LYS A 479 -5.24 2.72 -3.34
CA LYS A 479 -5.23 1.44 -4.10
C LYS A 479 -5.55 0.25 -3.21
N LYS A 480 -4.98 0.21 -2.00
CA LYS A 480 -5.21 -0.88 -1.05
C LYS A 480 -6.61 -0.83 -0.44
N LEU A 481 -7.10 0.37 -0.09
CA LEU A 481 -8.36 0.53 0.64
C LEU A 481 -9.58 0.53 -0.30
N TRP A 482 -9.55 1.35 -1.36
CA TRP A 482 -10.64 1.55 -2.30
C TRP A 482 -10.11 2.08 -3.67
N PRO A 483 -9.59 1.19 -4.55
CA PRO A 483 -8.88 1.58 -5.76
C PRO A 483 -9.72 2.39 -6.76
N GLU A 484 -11.03 2.17 -6.79
CA GLU A 484 -11.98 2.84 -7.68
C GLU A 484 -11.99 4.37 -7.48
N LEU A 485 -11.62 4.87 -6.29
CA LEU A 485 -11.56 6.31 -5.99
C LEU A 485 -10.47 7.06 -6.77
N LEU A 486 -9.50 6.34 -7.35
CA LEU A 486 -8.47 6.92 -8.23
C LEU A 486 -9.02 7.28 -9.62
N ASN A 487 -10.15 6.71 -10.03
CA ASN A 487 -10.74 6.95 -11.35
C ASN A 487 -11.42 8.33 -11.48
N TYR A 488 -11.56 9.06 -10.39
CA TYR A 488 -12.33 10.31 -10.35
C TYR A 488 -11.48 11.56 -10.64
N GLY A 489 -10.15 11.45 -10.72
CA GLY A 489 -9.21 12.59 -10.84
C GLY A 489 -9.22 13.52 -9.62
N LEU A 490 -8.22 14.41 -9.46
CA LEU A 490 -8.16 15.38 -8.36
C LEU A 490 -8.88 16.70 -8.70
N PRO A 491 -9.49 17.37 -7.71
CA PRO A 491 -9.99 18.74 -7.91
C PRO A 491 -8.81 19.71 -8.16
N ASN A 492 -9.05 20.80 -8.89
CA ASN A 492 -8.12 21.91 -9.08
C ASN A 492 -6.78 21.58 -9.78
N GLN A 493 -6.67 20.50 -10.56
CA GLN A 493 -5.50 20.29 -11.43
C GLN A 493 -5.41 21.40 -12.50
N LYS A 494 -4.50 22.36 -12.27
CA LYS A 494 -4.19 23.47 -13.18
C LYS A 494 -3.27 23.00 -14.30
N GLY A 495 -3.82 23.02 -15.51
CA GLY A 495 -3.07 23.07 -16.77
C GLY A 495 -2.71 21.70 -17.35
N SER A 496 -3.13 21.50 -18.59
CA SER A 496 -2.55 20.46 -19.46
C SER A 496 -1.05 20.75 -19.68
N LEU A 497 -0.30 19.79 -20.20
CA LEU A 497 1.11 20.01 -20.54
C LEU A 497 1.27 21.21 -21.51
N PHE A 498 0.28 21.44 -22.37
CA PHE A 498 0.12 22.59 -23.24
C PHE A 498 0.17 23.95 -22.50
N ASP A 499 -0.44 24.04 -21.32
CA ASP A 499 -0.51 25.28 -20.53
C ASP A 499 0.81 25.56 -19.82
N LEU A 500 1.48 24.50 -19.36
CA LEU A 500 2.78 24.57 -18.69
C LEU A 500 3.92 24.93 -19.67
N LEU A 501 3.87 24.43 -20.91
CA LEU A 501 4.83 24.77 -21.98
C LEU A 501 4.66 26.22 -22.48
N ASN A 502 3.42 26.69 -22.67
CA ASN A 502 3.16 28.06 -23.13
C ASN A 502 3.54 29.12 -22.08
N ARG A 503 3.54 28.77 -20.79
CA ARG A 503 4.01 29.64 -19.70
C ARG A 503 5.52 29.59 -19.49
N GLY A 504 6.24 28.73 -20.22
CA GLY A 504 7.69 28.56 -20.09
C GLY A 504 8.12 27.92 -18.77
N GLU A 505 7.18 27.31 -18.03
CA GLU A 505 7.41 26.67 -16.73
C GLU A 505 8.14 25.33 -16.86
N ILE A 506 8.14 24.75 -18.07
CA ILE A 506 8.93 23.59 -18.48
C ILE A 506 9.70 23.92 -19.77
N LYS A 507 11.00 23.63 -19.79
CA LYS A 507 11.83 23.77 -20.99
C LYS A 507 11.54 22.61 -21.93
N GLY A 508 10.94 22.89 -23.09
CA GLY A 508 10.54 21.89 -24.10
C GLY A 508 11.73 21.19 -24.77
N GLY A 509 12.28 20.19 -24.08
CA GLY A 509 13.41 19.40 -24.54
C GLY A 509 13.42 17.95 -24.05
N GLN A 510 12.30 17.38 -23.59
CA GLN A 510 12.28 15.98 -23.13
C GLN A 510 11.52 14.99 -24.02
N VAL A 511 10.90 15.44 -25.12
CA VAL A 511 10.27 14.51 -26.06
C VAL A 511 10.40 15.06 -27.48
N ALA A 512 11.45 14.66 -28.19
CA ALA A 512 11.61 14.96 -29.61
C ALA A 512 10.70 14.04 -30.43
N PHE A 513 9.97 14.59 -31.40
CA PHE A 513 9.52 13.80 -32.54
C PHE A 513 10.80 13.34 -33.26
N ASP A 514 11.02 12.03 -33.42
CA ASP A 514 12.11 11.54 -34.28
C ASP A 514 11.95 12.15 -35.69
N ASP A 515 13.09 12.42 -36.35
CA ASP A 515 13.33 13.43 -37.41
C ASP A 515 12.51 13.38 -38.73
N LYS A 516 11.39 12.64 -38.83
CA LYS A 516 10.56 12.58 -40.05
C LYS A 516 9.06 12.59 -39.79
N ILE A 517 8.43 13.75 -39.98
CA ILE A 517 6.97 13.90 -40.08
C ILE A 517 6.57 13.83 -41.56
N GLU A 518 5.69 12.90 -41.90
CA GLU A 518 5.09 12.79 -43.23
C GLU A 518 3.67 13.37 -43.19
N CYS A 519 3.30 14.17 -44.20
CA CYS A 519 2.01 14.85 -44.26
C CYS A 519 1.22 14.42 -45.49
N PHE A 520 -0.08 14.19 -45.32
CA PHE A 520 -0.96 13.67 -46.36
C PHE A 520 -2.29 14.43 -46.40
N SER A 521 -2.85 14.63 -47.59
CA SER A 521 -4.21 15.10 -47.76
C SER A 521 -4.86 14.48 -49.00
N GLY A 522 -6.18 14.32 -48.99
CA GLY A 522 -6.89 13.64 -50.06
C GLY A 522 -8.34 13.34 -49.69
N ASN A 523 -8.98 12.42 -50.40
CA ASN A 523 -10.32 11.93 -50.05
C ASN A 523 -10.30 10.40 -49.94
N ILE A 524 -10.92 9.85 -48.89
CA ILE A 524 -10.94 8.39 -48.66
C ILE A 524 -11.84 7.60 -49.61
N HIS A 525 -12.73 8.28 -50.33
CA HIS A 525 -13.68 7.69 -51.29
C HIS A 525 -13.31 8.00 -52.76
N ASP A 526 -12.41 8.96 -52.98
CA ASP A 526 -11.99 9.42 -54.31
C ASP A 526 -10.48 9.67 -54.32
N GLY A 527 -9.74 8.68 -54.83
CA GLY A 527 -8.27 8.70 -54.86
C GLY A 527 -7.66 9.74 -55.81
N GLU A 528 -8.44 10.32 -56.72
CA GLU A 528 -7.99 11.37 -57.64
C GLU A 528 -8.20 12.77 -57.05
N ARG A 529 -9.14 12.92 -56.13
CA ARG A 529 -9.41 14.18 -55.44
C ARG A 529 -8.23 14.60 -54.56
N ARG A 530 -7.73 15.82 -54.80
CA ARG A 530 -6.70 16.48 -54.00
C ARG A 530 -7.36 17.54 -53.10
N VAL A 531 -6.97 17.55 -51.83
CA VAL A 531 -7.51 18.48 -50.83
C VAL A 531 -6.38 19.39 -50.36
N SER A 532 -6.59 20.71 -50.45
CA SER A 532 -5.61 21.67 -49.97
C SER A 532 -5.54 21.64 -48.43
N ALA A 533 -4.34 21.52 -47.88
CA ALA A 533 -4.08 21.42 -46.45
C ALA A 533 -2.83 22.22 -46.06
N ILE A 534 -2.80 22.66 -44.80
CA ILE A 534 -1.67 23.35 -44.18
C ILE A 534 -0.92 22.33 -43.32
N PHE A 535 0.41 22.33 -43.41
CA PHE A 535 1.29 21.56 -42.54
C PHE A 535 2.49 22.42 -42.16
N GLU A 536 2.58 22.76 -40.87
CA GLU A 536 3.61 23.63 -40.30
C GLU A 536 4.27 22.87 -39.13
N PRO A 537 5.22 21.94 -39.41
CA PRO A 537 5.99 21.28 -38.37
C PRO A 537 6.94 22.27 -37.69
N TYR A 538 7.14 22.13 -36.39
CA TYR A 538 8.10 22.89 -35.61
C TYR A 538 8.77 22.00 -34.56
N ALA A 539 9.78 22.51 -33.86
CA ALA A 539 10.66 21.70 -33.00
C ALA A 539 9.95 20.86 -31.91
N GLN A 540 8.71 21.18 -31.56
CA GLN A 540 7.96 20.56 -30.45
C GLN A 540 6.57 20.02 -30.87
N GLY A 541 6.24 20.00 -32.16
CA GLY A 541 4.90 19.67 -32.62
C GLY A 541 4.65 19.93 -34.11
N ILE A 542 3.37 19.87 -34.49
CA ILE A 542 2.90 20.23 -35.83
C ILE A 542 1.55 20.93 -35.76
N ASN A 543 1.43 22.03 -36.50
CA ASN A 543 0.16 22.66 -36.78
C ASN A 543 -0.32 22.22 -38.17
N PHE A 544 -1.50 21.62 -38.26
CA PHE A 544 -2.05 21.17 -39.55
C PHE A 544 -3.57 21.29 -39.65
N GLY A 545 -4.09 21.45 -40.85
CA GLY A 545 -5.51 21.68 -41.06
C GLY A 545 -5.91 21.77 -42.54
N PHE A 546 -7.19 21.98 -42.81
CA PHE A 546 -7.68 22.15 -44.18
C PHE A 546 -7.46 23.60 -44.64
N ALA A 547 -6.85 23.79 -45.82
CA ALA A 547 -6.78 25.07 -46.53
C ALA A 547 -7.87 25.19 -47.62
N ALA A 548 -8.65 24.14 -47.83
CA ALA A 548 -9.72 24.12 -48.81
C ALA A 548 -10.99 24.80 -48.25
N ASN A 549 -11.47 25.83 -48.95
CA ASN A 549 -12.68 26.56 -48.56
C ASN A 549 -13.97 25.72 -48.62
N LYS A 550 -13.97 24.56 -49.30
CA LYS A 550 -15.10 23.63 -49.37
C LYS A 550 -14.57 22.20 -49.22
N LEU A 551 -15.20 21.44 -48.32
CA LEU A 551 -14.85 20.05 -48.06
C LEU A 551 -15.98 19.13 -48.51
N LYS A 552 -15.64 17.99 -49.11
CA LYS A 552 -16.58 16.90 -49.39
C LYS A 552 -16.45 15.82 -48.33
N ARG A 553 -17.49 15.02 -48.16
CA ARG A 553 -17.45 13.79 -47.35
C ARG A 553 -16.27 12.93 -47.79
N GLY A 554 -15.45 12.55 -46.82
CA GLY A 554 -14.24 11.77 -47.00
C GLY A 554 -12.97 12.60 -47.19
N ASP A 555 -13.05 13.92 -47.37
CA ASP A 555 -11.86 14.77 -47.44
C ASP A 555 -11.07 14.69 -46.11
N PHE A 556 -9.76 14.50 -46.21
CA PHE A 556 -8.89 14.36 -45.05
C PHE A 556 -7.56 15.11 -45.20
N CYS A 557 -6.98 15.46 -44.06
CA CYS A 557 -5.56 15.79 -43.91
C CYS A 557 -5.01 15.10 -42.67
N SER A 558 -3.76 14.67 -42.69
CA SER A 558 -3.15 13.89 -41.62
C SER A 558 -1.64 14.07 -41.60
N PHE A 559 -1.04 13.93 -40.43
CA PHE A 559 0.40 13.72 -40.32
C PHE A 559 0.68 12.34 -39.74
N ARG A 560 1.84 11.79 -40.09
CA ARG A 560 2.34 10.50 -39.63
C ARG A 560 3.76 10.65 -39.14
N THR A 561 4.07 9.94 -38.07
CA THR A 561 5.44 9.72 -37.61
C THR A 561 5.64 8.24 -37.27
N THR A 562 6.88 7.84 -37.07
CA THR A 562 7.28 6.45 -36.88
C THR A 562 8.11 6.28 -35.63
N HIS A 563 7.77 5.30 -34.80
CA HIS A 563 8.49 4.99 -33.57
C HIS A 563 8.79 3.50 -33.49
N ARG A 564 10.00 3.15 -33.03
CA ARG A 564 10.36 1.76 -32.79
C ARG A 564 9.74 1.28 -31.48
N VAL A 565 9.10 0.13 -31.54
CA VAL A 565 8.52 -0.57 -30.39
C VAL A 565 9.12 -1.97 -30.29
N GLU A 566 9.29 -2.45 -29.09
CA GLU A 566 9.86 -3.76 -28.74
C GLU A 566 8.74 -4.67 -28.26
N LYS A 567 8.74 -5.90 -28.76
CA LYS A 567 7.74 -6.92 -28.41
C LYS A 567 7.61 -7.05 -26.89
N ASP A 568 6.38 -7.23 -26.43
CA ASP A 568 5.98 -7.52 -25.06
C ASP A 568 6.12 -6.37 -24.07
N PHE A 569 6.58 -5.20 -24.51
CA PHE A 569 6.47 -3.97 -23.73
C PHE A 569 5.12 -3.29 -23.90
N ASN A 570 4.63 -2.78 -22.78
CA ASN A 570 3.50 -1.86 -22.77
C ASN A 570 4.00 -0.47 -23.13
N TYR A 571 3.35 0.09 -24.14
CA TYR A 571 3.57 1.44 -24.61
C TYR A 571 2.29 2.23 -24.43
N PHE A 572 2.43 3.52 -24.15
CA PHE A 572 1.34 4.45 -24.38
C PHE A 572 1.82 5.60 -25.24
N TYR A 573 1.00 5.99 -26.21
CA TYR A 573 1.10 7.27 -26.89
C TYR A 573 0.23 8.28 -26.13
N GLN A 574 0.77 9.46 -25.88
CA GLN A 574 0.01 10.60 -25.38
C GLN A 574 0.18 11.76 -26.35
N LEU A 575 -0.93 12.27 -26.89
CA LEU A 575 -1.00 13.39 -27.82
C LEU A 575 -1.86 14.49 -27.19
N GLU A 576 -1.44 15.74 -27.27
CA GLU A 576 -2.27 16.90 -26.90
C GLU A 576 -2.61 17.72 -28.15
N ALA A 577 -3.89 17.81 -28.51
CA ALA A 577 -4.37 18.48 -29.72
C ALA A 577 -5.29 19.66 -29.38
N LYS A 578 -4.89 20.88 -29.77
CA LYS A 578 -5.67 22.11 -29.64
C LYS A 578 -6.25 22.53 -30.98
N ASN A 579 -7.55 22.78 -31.02
CA ASN A 579 -8.30 23.06 -32.22
C ASN A 579 -8.63 24.57 -32.34
N SER A 580 -8.46 25.18 -33.53
CA SER A 580 -8.78 26.60 -33.78
C SER A 580 -10.08 26.87 -34.54
N TRP A 581 -10.90 25.85 -34.80
CA TRP A 581 -12.20 25.99 -35.48
C TRP A 581 -13.19 26.76 -34.61
N VAL A 582 -13.89 27.75 -35.17
CA VAL A 582 -14.86 28.57 -34.43
C VAL A 582 -16.16 27.78 -34.15
N GLN A 583 -16.80 28.05 -33.01
CA GLN A 583 -18.03 27.42 -32.53
C GLN A 583 -19.07 27.22 -33.64
N GLY A 584 -19.56 25.98 -33.79
CA GLY A 584 -20.62 25.63 -34.76
C GLY A 584 -20.14 25.24 -36.18
N ALA A 585 -18.88 25.50 -36.56
CA ALA A 585 -18.37 25.13 -37.88
C ALA A 585 -17.87 23.67 -37.99
N GLY A 586 -17.55 23.03 -36.86
CA GLY A 586 -16.91 21.70 -36.79
C GLY A 586 -17.84 20.48 -36.76
N GLY A 587 -19.16 20.67 -36.88
CA GLY A 587 -20.11 19.55 -36.89
C GLY A 587 -19.85 18.62 -38.08
N GLY A 588 -19.25 17.46 -37.85
CA GLY A 588 -18.91 16.46 -38.87
C GLY A 588 -17.44 16.42 -39.31
N ILE A 589 -16.53 17.18 -38.70
CA ILE A 589 -15.08 16.91 -38.79
C ILE A 589 -14.70 16.00 -37.63
N VAL A 590 -13.97 14.93 -37.90
CA VAL A 590 -13.58 13.91 -36.90
C VAL A 590 -12.07 13.74 -36.84
N TYR A 591 -11.56 13.39 -35.65
CA TYR A 591 -10.22 12.85 -35.50
C TYR A 591 -10.24 11.36 -35.68
N GLU A 592 -9.28 10.82 -36.42
CA GLU A 592 -8.98 9.41 -36.50
C GLU A 592 -7.53 9.20 -36.11
N LEU A 593 -7.29 8.36 -35.11
CA LEU A 593 -5.95 7.86 -34.81
C LEU A 593 -5.76 6.54 -35.55
N LEU A 594 -4.75 6.49 -36.40
CA LEU A 594 -4.38 5.29 -37.12
C LEU A 594 -3.03 4.81 -36.59
N ILE A 595 -2.97 3.52 -36.26
CA ILE A 595 -1.72 2.83 -35.91
C ILE A 595 -1.44 1.83 -37.02
N ASN A 596 -0.28 1.93 -37.66
CA ASN A 596 0.10 1.10 -38.81
C ASN A 596 -0.94 1.14 -39.94
N GLY A 597 -1.54 2.32 -40.16
CA GLY A 597 -2.55 2.55 -41.18
C GLY A 597 -3.94 1.99 -40.85
N GLN A 598 -4.14 1.36 -39.68
CA GLN A 598 -5.44 0.88 -39.22
C GLN A 598 -6.06 1.89 -38.26
N PRO A 599 -7.31 2.35 -38.48
CA PRO A 599 -7.99 3.25 -37.56
C PRO A 599 -8.31 2.50 -36.26
N VAL A 600 -7.63 2.88 -35.18
CA VAL A 600 -7.84 2.29 -33.85
C VAL A 600 -8.78 3.15 -33.01
N TYR A 601 -9.00 4.41 -33.41
CA TYR A 601 -9.79 5.35 -32.65
C TYR A 601 -10.40 6.45 -33.55
N LYS A 602 -11.63 6.86 -33.25
CA LYS A 602 -12.36 7.93 -33.97
C LYS A 602 -13.16 8.77 -32.96
N LEU A 603 -12.96 10.09 -32.97
CA LEU A 603 -13.69 11.02 -32.10
C LEU A 603 -14.58 11.95 -32.92
N SER A 604 -15.89 11.92 -32.66
CA SER A 604 -16.84 12.86 -33.25
C SER A 604 -16.93 14.14 -32.44
N THR A 605 -16.91 15.28 -33.13
CA THR A 605 -17.14 16.65 -32.60
C THR A 605 -16.12 17.13 -31.57
N VAL A 606 -15.17 17.92 -32.06
CA VAL A 606 -14.13 18.58 -31.28
C VAL A 606 -14.69 19.84 -30.63
N SER A 607 -14.54 19.98 -29.30
CA SER A 607 -14.74 21.27 -28.65
C SER A 607 -13.51 22.15 -28.88
N CYS A 608 -13.70 23.31 -29.52
CA CYS A 608 -12.65 24.31 -29.74
C CYS A 608 -12.19 25.02 -28.45
N TYR A 609 -12.79 24.70 -27.30
CA TYR A 609 -12.52 25.35 -26.02
C TYR A 609 -11.47 24.64 -25.16
N TYR A 610 -11.09 23.39 -25.51
CA TYR A 610 -10.24 22.55 -24.66
C TYR A 610 -9.09 21.93 -25.45
N VAL A 611 -8.00 21.63 -24.73
CA VAL A 611 -6.91 20.80 -25.24
C VAL A 611 -7.37 19.35 -25.15
N ASN A 612 -7.46 18.68 -26.29
CA ASN A 612 -7.85 17.28 -26.33
C ASN A 612 -6.62 16.43 -26.01
N GLN A 613 -6.69 15.64 -24.94
CA GLN A 613 -5.66 14.66 -24.62
C GLN A 613 -6.07 13.31 -25.19
N ILE A 614 -5.30 12.80 -26.15
CA ILE A 614 -5.52 11.49 -26.75
C ILE A 614 -4.45 10.56 -26.19
N ARG A 615 -4.85 9.61 -25.34
CA ARG A 615 -3.97 8.56 -24.82
C ARG A 615 -4.34 7.22 -25.44
N TYR A 616 -3.38 6.55 -26.03
CA TYR A 616 -3.54 5.23 -26.60
C TYR A 616 -2.47 4.29 -26.04
N SER A 617 -2.89 3.39 -25.16
CA SER A 617 -2.04 2.34 -24.63
C SER A 617 -2.16 1.07 -25.47
N PHE A 618 -1.03 0.44 -25.78
CA PHE A 618 -1.00 -0.85 -26.45
C PHE A 618 0.22 -1.65 -26.00
N LYS A 619 0.03 -2.97 -25.96
CA LYS A 619 1.14 -3.89 -25.86
C LYS A 619 1.69 -4.15 -27.27
N ALA A 620 2.98 -3.98 -27.47
CA ALA A 620 3.59 -4.29 -28.75
C ALA A 620 3.60 -5.82 -28.94
N SER A 621 2.80 -6.32 -29.87
CA SER A 621 2.72 -7.75 -30.20
C SER A 621 3.95 -8.29 -30.91
N GLU A 622 4.80 -7.41 -31.44
CA GLU A 622 6.06 -7.71 -32.10
C GLU A 622 7.03 -6.51 -32.05
N THR A 623 8.33 -6.77 -32.15
CA THR A 623 9.34 -5.70 -32.25
C THR A 623 9.31 -5.17 -33.67
N ARG A 624 8.83 -3.94 -33.85
CA ARG A 624 8.68 -3.31 -35.17
C ARG A 624 8.76 -1.81 -35.09
N THR A 625 8.82 -1.17 -36.25
CA THR A 625 8.51 0.25 -36.35
C THR A 625 7.00 0.41 -36.47
N ASN A 626 6.38 1.05 -35.48
CA ASN A 626 5.00 1.46 -35.56
C ASN A 626 4.89 2.82 -36.24
N THR A 627 3.90 2.99 -37.11
CA THR A 627 3.49 4.29 -37.60
C THR A 627 2.28 4.78 -36.82
N ILE A 628 2.33 6.04 -36.40
CA ILE A 628 1.22 6.73 -35.77
C ILE A 628 0.79 7.87 -36.67
N GLU A 629 -0.47 7.88 -37.07
CA GLU A 629 -1.06 8.91 -37.93
C GLU A 629 -2.29 9.49 -37.25
N LEU A 630 -2.31 10.81 -37.09
CA LEU A 630 -3.52 11.52 -36.67
C LEU A 630 -4.14 12.18 -37.90
N ARG A 631 -5.38 11.82 -38.20
CA ARG A 631 -6.12 12.25 -39.37
C ARG A 631 -7.34 13.08 -39.00
N LEU A 632 -7.52 14.19 -39.69
CA LEU A 632 -8.75 14.97 -39.71
C LEU A 632 -9.55 14.57 -40.92
N ARG A 633 -10.83 14.24 -40.73
CA ARG A 633 -11.69 13.80 -41.83
C ARG A 633 -13.07 14.43 -41.79
N ALA A 634 -13.59 14.79 -42.96
CA ALA A 634 -14.96 15.24 -43.14
C ALA A 634 -15.93 14.04 -43.26
N GLU A 635 -16.94 13.97 -42.40
CA GLU A 635 -18.01 12.96 -42.40
C GLU A 635 -19.19 13.34 -43.31
N ARG A 636 -19.26 14.61 -43.75
CA ARG A 636 -20.29 15.15 -44.63
C ARG A 636 -19.72 16.21 -45.56
N ASP A 637 -20.52 16.65 -46.52
CA ASP A 637 -20.17 17.79 -47.36
C ASP A 637 -20.32 19.08 -46.57
N PHE A 638 -19.34 19.98 -46.70
CA PHE A 638 -19.32 21.29 -46.07
C PHE A 638 -19.34 22.39 -47.13
N GLY A 639 -20.09 23.46 -46.82
CA GLY A 639 -20.10 24.70 -47.60
C GLY A 639 -18.79 25.49 -47.48
N ALA A 640 -18.85 26.82 -47.55
CA ALA A 640 -17.68 27.65 -47.25
C ALA A 640 -17.27 27.45 -45.78
N VAL A 641 -16.19 26.71 -45.53
CA VAL A 641 -15.67 26.46 -44.17
C VAL A 641 -14.54 27.45 -43.90
N HIS A 642 -14.61 28.18 -42.78
CA HIS A 642 -13.51 29.06 -42.37
C HIS A 642 -12.33 28.24 -41.87
N ASN A 643 -11.12 28.54 -42.37
CA ASN A 643 -9.85 27.87 -42.06
C ASN A 643 -9.67 27.62 -40.56
N GLY A 644 -9.85 26.37 -40.13
CA GLY A 644 -9.45 25.91 -38.80
C GLY A 644 -8.28 24.94 -38.91
N ASN A 645 -7.31 25.12 -38.03
CA ASN A 645 -6.09 24.32 -37.94
C ASN A 645 -6.06 23.66 -36.56
N ILE A 646 -5.23 22.64 -36.41
CA ILE A 646 -5.02 21.94 -35.15
C ILE A 646 -3.54 21.90 -34.85
N ASP A 647 -3.20 22.40 -33.66
CA ASP A 647 -1.85 22.36 -33.11
C ASP A 647 -1.71 21.13 -32.21
N VAL A 648 -0.81 20.22 -32.58
CA VAL A 648 -0.53 18.99 -31.84
C VAL A 648 0.84 19.08 -31.20
N ARG A 649 0.90 18.91 -29.88
CA ARG A 649 2.13 18.92 -29.07
C ARG A 649 2.28 17.64 -28.26
N CYS A 650 3.55 17.28 -28.07
CA CYS A 650 4.01 16.14 -27.26
C CYS A 650 3.57 14.78 -27.81
N LEU A 651 4.54 13.91 -28.10
CA LEU A 651 4.31 12.51 -28.45
C LEU A 651 5.26 11.68 -27.58
N GLU A 652 4.89 11.51 -26.31
CA GLU A 652 5.71 10.71 -25.40
C GLU A 652 5.39 9.22 -25.60
N LEU A 653 6.39 8.47 -26.05
CA LEU A 653 6.39 7.01 -26.01
C LEU A 653 7.23 6.58 -24.79
N LYS A 654 6.57 6.33 -23.66
CA LYS A 654 7.24 5.76 -22.48
C LYS A 654 6.98 4.26 -22.43
N ARG A 655 8.04 3.50 -22.13
CA ARG A 655 7.96 2.07 -21.77
C ARG A 655 7.40 2.01 -20.36
N ASP A 656 6.22 1.42 -20.22
CA ASP A 656 5.52 1.32 -18.95
C ASP A 656 6.06 0.12 -18.17
N PHE A 657 6.52 0.34 -16.93
CA PHE A 657 7.21 -0.65 -16.10
C PHE A 657 6.37 -1.12 -14.90
N GLY A 658 5.06 -0.84 -14.82
CA GLY A 658 4.26 -1.25 -13.66
C GLY A 658 2.75 -1.38 -13.85
N ASN A 659 2.23 -2.51 -13.35
CA ASN A 659 0.83 -2.85 -13.06
C ASN A 659 -0.11 -3.06 -14.27
N GLU A 660 -0.57 -4.31 -14.45
CA GLU A 660 -1.84 -4.55 -15.14
C GLU A 660 -3.00 -4.11 -14.23
N TYR A 661 -3.43 -2.85 -14.38
CA TYR A 661 -4.86 -2.58 -14.32
C TYR A 661 -5.49 -3.23 -15.55
N ASP A 662 -6.67 -3.82 -15.36
CA ASP A 662 -7.53 -4.26 -16.45
C ASP A 662 -8.02 -3.00 -17.21
N TYR A 663 -7.19 -2.50 -18.13
CA TYR A 663 -7.50 -1.35 -18.97
C TYR A 663 -8.48 -1.80 -20.05
N LYS A 664 -9.78 -1.69 -19.79
CA LYS A 664 -10.69 -1.40 -20.89
C LYS A 664 -10.23 -0.09 -21.56
N PRO A 665 -10.43 0.10 -22.87
CA PRO A 665 -10.22 1.39 -23.51
C PRO A 665 -11.21 2.40 -22.90
N SER A 666 -10.82 3.03 -21.79
CA SER A 666 -11.55 4.13 -21.19
C SER A 666 -10.80 5.41 -21.51
N LEU A 667 -11.40 6.16 -22.41
CA LEU A 667 -11.31 7.59 -22.55
C LEU A 667 -11.01 8.29 -21.20
N ILE A 668 -9.86 8.97 -21.09
CA ILE A 668 -9.83 10.21 -20.32
C ILE A 668 -10.43 11.25 -21.28
N ASP A 669 -11.75 11.30 -21.32
CA ASP A 669 -12.43 12.47 -21.86
C ASP A 669 -12.29 13.53 -20.79
N THR A 670 -11.25 14.35 -20.86
CA THR A 670 -11.34 15.68 -20.26
C THR A 670 -12.18 16.54 -21.19
N VAL A 671 -13.44 16.16 -21.40
CA VAL A 671 -14.48 17.12 -21.78
C VAL A 671 -14.81 17.86 -20.51
N HIS A 672 -14.09 18.96 -20.26
CA HIS A 672 -14.74 20.06 -19.58
C HIS A 672 -15.95 20.45 -20.44
N ALA A 673 -17.15 20.32 -19.93
CA ALA A 673 -18.30 21.03 -20.48
C ALA A 673 -19.26 21.31 -19.33
N VAL A 674 -19.32 22.58 -18.93
CA VAL A 674 -20.37 23.11 -18.08
C VAL A 674 -21.65 23.20 -18.92
N LYS A 675 -22.65 22.35 -18.60
CA LYS A 675 -24.12 22.39 -18.86
C LYS A 675 -24.57 22.56 -20.35
N GLU A 676 -25.70 22.04 -20.86
CA GLU A 676 -27.03 21.71 -20.33
C GLU A 676 -27.80 20.88 -21.40
N GLN A 677 -28.82 20.13 -20.95
CA GLN A 677 -30.01 19.62 -21.68
C GLN A 677 -29.91 18.43 -22.68
N ASP A 678 -30.46 17.31 -22.21
CA ASP A 678 -31.55 16.52 -22.81
C ASP A 678 -31.41 16.00 -24.26
N THR A 679 -31.15 14.70 -24.44
CA THR A 679 -32.12 13.77 -25.06
C THR A 679 -31.60 12.32 -25.16
N ARG A 680 -32.51 11.40 -24.86
CA ARG A 680 -32.47 9.92 -25.00
C ARG A 680 -31.74 9.40 -26.24
N LEU A 681 -30.97 8.32 -26.10
CA LEU A 681 -30.75 7.33 -27.16
C LEU A 681 -30.68 5.90 -26.61
N LYS A 682 -31.46 5.02 -27.24
CA LYS A 682 -31.78 3.63 -26.89
C LYS A 682 -30.60 2.67 -27.16
N ILE A 683 -30.45 1.67 -26.28
CA ILE A 683 -29.66 0.47 -26.54
C ILE A 683 -30.64 -0.66 -26.89
N GLU A 684 -30.57 -1.18 -28.12
CA GLU A 684 -31.26 -2.41 -28.52
C GLU A 684 -30.39 -3.63 -28.22
N ARG A 685 -30.96 -4.59 -27.49
CA ARG A 685 -30.41 -5.94 -27.27
C ARG A 685 -30.71 -6.81 -28.49
N LEU A 686 -29.74 -7.63 -28.90
CA LEU A 686 -29.98 -8.83 -29.70
C LEU A 686 -29.83 -10.07 -28.79
N THR A 687 -30.69 -11.03 -29.07
CA THR A 687 -31.27 -12.05 -28.18
C THR A 687 -30.50 -13.37 -28.10
N GLU A 688 -30.88 -14.11 -27.05
CA GLU A 688 -30.53 -15.46 -26.61
C GLU A 688 -30.55 -16.57 -27.67
N THR A 689 -29.67 -17.57 -27.51
CA THR A 689 -29.95 -19.01 -27.71
C THR A 689 -29.00 -19.84 -26.82
N SER A 690 -29.54 -20.41 -25.74
CA SER A 690 -29.80 -21.85 -25.49
C SER A 690 -28.63 -22.66 -24.91
N VAL A 691 -28.75 -22.94 -23.60
CA VAL A 691 -27.97 -23.90 -22.79
C VAL A 691 -28.71 -25.24 -22.76
N PRO A 692 -28.03 -26.40 -22.78
CA PRO A 692 -28.56 -27.64 -22.25
C PRO A 692 -27.94 -27.99 -20.88
N THR A 693 -28.81 -28.36 -19.95
CA THR A 693 -28.56 -28.82 -18.59
C THR A 693 -28.06 -30.28 -18.55
N PRO A 694 -27.26 -30.74 -17.56
CA PRO A 694 -26.85 -32.13 -17.46
C PRO A 694 -27.94 -33.01 -16.83
N ALA A 695 -28.15 -34.20 -17.41
CA ALA A 695 -29.01 -35.24 -16.87
C ALA A 695 -28.31 -36.10 -15.80
N THR A 696 -29.13 -36.51 -14.85
CA THR A 696 -28.94 -37.42 -13.72
C THR A 696 -28.58 -38.86 -14.11
N ALA A 697 -27.77 -39.53 -13.29
CA ALA A 697 -27.82 -40.99 -13.10
C ALA A 697 -27.56 -41.34 -11.62
N GLN A 698 -28.50 -42.09 -11.03
CA GLN A 698 -28.52 -42.55 -9.64
C GLN A 698 -28.16 -44.04 -9.52
N GLN A 699 -27.40 -44.38 -8.46
CA GLN A 699 -27.51 -45.56 -7.56
C GLN A 699 -27.09 -46.97 -8.06
N PRO A 700 -26.97 -48.00 -7.16
CA PRO A 700 -26.35 -48.08 -5.81
C PRO A 700 -25.57 -49.42 -5.59
N LEU A 701 -24.83 -49.61 -4.47
CA LEU A 701 -24.89 -50.83 -3.61
C LEU A 701 -23.88 -50.87 -2.46
N GLN A 702 -24.38 -51.34 -1.31
CA GLN A 702 -23.78 -51.46 0.03
C GLN A 702 -22.99 -52.77 0.24
N LYS A 703 -21.98 -52.74 1.14
CA LYS A 703 -21.78 -53.62 2.34
C LYS A 703 -20.32 -53.44 2.86
N ARG A 704 -20.06 -52.85 4.03
CA ARG A 704 -20.11 -53.32 5.45
C ARG A 704 -18.94 -54.22 5.92
N ILE A 705 -18.14 -53.63 6.83
CA ILE A 705 -17.49 -54.14 8.06
C ILE A 705 -16.16 -54.92 7.91
N GLN A 706 -15.05 -54.34 8.42
CA GLN A 706 -14.38 -54.73 9.68
C GLN A 706 -13.22 -53.76 9.97
N ALA A 707 -13.19 -53.21 11.18
CA ALA A 707 -12.00 -52.55 11.73
C ALA A 707 -10.95 -53.61 12.07
N PRO A 708 -9.66 -53.27 11.88
CA PRO A 708 -8.67 -53.67 12.86
C PRO A 708 -7.83 -52.47 13.31
N ASP A 709 -7.75 -52.41 14.64
CA ASP A 709 -6.57 -52.13 15.44
C ASP A 709 -5.99 -50.70 15.50
N ASN A 710 -6.03 -50.23 16.74
CA ASN A 710 -5.28 -49.12 17.31
C ASN A 710 -3.79 -49.19 16.93
N GLU A 711 -3.40 -48.60 15.81
CA GLU A 711 -2.07 -48.01 15.68
C GLU A 711 -2.20 -46.52 16.00
N THR A 712 -1.71 -46.16 17.17
CA THR A 712 -1.39 -44.78 17.50
C THR A 712 -0.56 -44.19 16.35
N HIS A 713 -1.14 -43.27 15.58
CA HIS A 713 -0.45 -42.45 14.58
C HIS A 713 0.67 -41.66 15.27
N THR A 714 1.81 -42.31 15.47
CA THR A 714 3.05 -41.67 15.86
C THR A 714 3.60 -41.03 14.59
N SER A 715 3.57 -39.71 14.55
CA SER A 715 4.15 -38.90 13.49
C SER A 715 5.62 -39.26 13.31
N TYR A 716 5.94 -39.95 12.21
CA TYR A 716 7.31 -40.26 11.77
C TYR A 716 7.97 -38.97 11.28
N SER A 717 8.68 -38.23 12.14
CA SER A 717 9.47 -37.07 11.71
C SER A 717 10.93 -37.47 11.48
N ALA A 718 11.49 -37.13 10.33
CA ALA A 718 12.88 -37.44 9.99
C ALA A 718 13.88 -36.80 10.97
N LEU A 719 13.48 -35.66 11.55
CA LEU A 719 14.23 -34.98 12.61
C LEU A 719 14.31 -35.81 13.90
N PHE A 720 13.23 -36.50 14.27
CA PHE A 720 13.19 -37.36 15.46
C PHE A 720 14.02 -38.63 15.26
N GLU A 721 13.96 -39.25 14.07
CA GLU A 721 14.83 -40.39 13.74
C GLU A 721 16.31 -39.99 13.77
N LEU A 722 16.65 -38.83 13.22
CA LEU A 722 18.00 -38.27 13.31
C LEU A 722 18.40 -38.03 14.77
N GLN A 723 17.51 -37.48 15.59
CA GLN A 723 17.76 -37.28 17.01
C GLN A 723 18.01 -38.61 17.75
N GLN A 724 17.24 -39.65 17.45
CA GLN A 724 17.46 -40.99 18.00
C GLN A 724 18.77 -41.62 17.53
N ALA A 725 19.12 -41.47 16.25
CA ALA A 725 20.38 -41.95 15.68
C ALA A 725 21.59 -41.25 16.33
N ILE A 726 21.50 -39.93 16.51
CA ILE A 726 22.49 -39.14 17.25
C ILE A 726 22.57 -39.66 18.70
N ASN A 727 21.45 -39.77 19.41
CA ASN A 727 21.45 -40.20 20.81
C ASN A 727 21.97 -41.64 21.02
N SER A 728 21.88 -42.51 20.01
CA SER A 728 22.34 -43.90 20.08
C SER A 728 23.79 -44.12 19.63
N GLN A 729 24.35 -43.22 18.82
CA GLN A 729 25.69 -43.37 18.21
C GLN A 729 26.75 -42.39 18.74
N VAL A 730 26.38 -41.48 19.66
CA VAL A 730 27.24 -40.37 20.06
C VAL A 730 28.05 -40.67 21.32
N ASP A 731 29.38 -40.64 21.17
CA ASP A 731 30.27 -40.08 22.19
C ASP A 731 30.16 -38.55 22.12
N ILE A 732 29.75 -37.91 23.21
CA ILE A 732 29.49 -36.47 23.26
C ILE A 732 30.69 -35.63 22.81
N ASN A 733 31.92 -36.16 22.97
CA ASN A 733 33.16 -35.51 22.55
C ASN A 733 33.34 -35.51 21.02
N ASN A 734 32.60 -36.35 20.29
CA ASN A 734 32.68 -36.51 18.84
C ASN A 734 31.38 -36.13 18.12
N LEU A 735 30.42 -35.49 18.82
CA LEU A 735 29.09 -35.15 18.31
C LEU A 735 29.13 -34.41 16.96
N GLY A 736 30.08 -33.49 16.77
CA GLY A 736 30.22 -32.74 15.50
C GLY A 736 30.54 -33.64 14.30
N LYS A 737 31.43 -34.63 14.49
CA LYS A 737 31.79 -35.60 13.45
C LYS A 737 30.64 -36.55 13.14
N THR A 738 30.03 -37.14 14.18
CA THR A 738 28.87 -38.05 14.03
C THR A 738 27.70 -37.36 13.33
N ARG A 739 27.37 -36.11 13.71
CA ARG A 739 26.35 -35.32 13.03
C ARG A 739 26.69 -35.07 11.56
N SER A 740 27.95 -34.76 11.27
CA SER A 740 28.40 -34.51 9.90
C SER A 740 28.28 -35.77 9.02
N GLU A 741 28.67 -36.92 9.54
CA GLU A 741 28.55 -38.21 8.84
C GLU A 741 27.09 -38.60 8.61
N LEU A 742 26.21 -38.40 9.59
CA LEU A 742 24.78 -38.73 9.48
C LEU A 742 24.00 -37.80 8.53
N ILE A 743 24.31 -36.49 8.52
CA ILE A 743 23.58 -35.49 7.73
C ILE A 743 24.18 -35.32 6.33
N TYR A 744 25.51 -35.31 6.23
CA TYR A 744 26.23 -34.97 5.00
C TYR A 744 27.01 -36.14 4.38
N GLY A 745 27.13 -37.27 5.08
CA GLY A 745 27.76 -38.47 4.54
C GLY A 745 26.95 -39.04 3.37
N ALA A 746 27.63 -39.40 2.27
CA ALA A 746 27.01 -40.06 1.12
C ALA A 746 28.03 -40.96 0.42
N ASP A 747 27.58 -42.12 -0.04
CA ASP A 747 28.41 -43.09 -0.76
C ASP A 747 28.21 -42.88 -2.27
N LYS A 748 29.29 -42.45 -2.94
CA LYS A 748 29.27 -42.19 -4.39
C LYS A 748 29.15 -43.46 -5.22
N SER A 749 29.38 -44.65 -4.65
CA SER A 749 29.25 -45.94 -5.36
C SER A 749 27.82 -46.19 -5.86
N TYR A 750 26.82 -45.50 -5.30
CA TYR A 750 25.44 -45.57 -5.77
C TYR A 750 25.20 -44.85 -7.11
N LEU A 751 26.07 -43.90 -7.50
CA LEU A 751 25.99 -43.20 -8.79
C LEU A 751 26.65 -43.97 -9.94
N GLU A 752 27.46 -44.97 -9.62
CA GLU A 752 28.12 -45.81 -10.61
C GLU A 752 27.07 -46.56 -11.43
N ASP A 753 27.25 -46.57 -12.75
CA ASP A 753 26.35 -47.29 -13.64
C ASP A 753 26.54 -48.80 -13.47
N ARG A 754 25.51 -49.48 -12.94
CA ARG A 754 25.51 -50.94 -12.79
C ARG A 754 24.81 -51.66 -13.95
N GLY A 755 24.29 -50.95 -14.95
CA GLY A 755 23.64 -51.54 -16.11
C GLY A 755 22.35 -52.32 -15.82
N ILE A 756 21.74 -52.14 -14.64
CA ILE A 756 20.55 -52.88 -14.20
C ILE A 756 19.31 -52.34 -14.91
N PHE A 757 18.60 -53.20 -15.63
CA PHE A 757 17.30 -52.88 -16.23
C PHE A 757 16.17 -53.55 -15.44
N ILE A 758 15.13 -52.79 -15.09
CA ILE A 758 13.96 -53.27 -14.35
C ILE A 758 12.72 -53.17 -15.24
N ASP A 759 12.06 -54.31 -15.47
CA ASP A 759 10.70 -54.38 -16.00
C ASP A 759 9.70 -54.10 -14.88
N LEU A 760 8.97 -52.98 -14.99
CA LEU A 760 8.04 -52.55 -13.95
C LEU A 760 6.71 -53.30 -13.96
N GLU A 761 6.39 -54.07 -15.00
CA GLU A 761 5.20 -54.94 -14.99
C GLU A 761 5.40 -56.17 -14.09
N ASN A 762 6.65 -56.62 -13.95
CA ASN A 762 7.01 -57.85 -13.23
C ASN A 762 8.09 -57.58 -12.17
N ILE A 763 7.92 -56.52 -11.37
CA ILE A 763 8.90 -56.13 -10.35
C ILE A 763 8.99 -57.23 -9.28
N THR A 764 10.17 -57.83 -9.16
CA THR A 764 10.51 -58.77 -8.09
C THR A 764 11.53 -58.22 -7.12
N MET A 765 12.33 -57.23 -7.56
CA MET A 765 13.34 -56.55 -6.75
C MET A 765 13.64 -55.15 -7.28
N LEU A 766 14.05 -54.26 -6.37
CA LEU A 766 14.60 -52.93 -6.70
C LEU A 766 16.03 -52.84 -6.15
N PRO A 767 17.02 -52.39 -6.95
CA PRO A 767 18.39 -52.26 -6.47
C PRO A 767 18.55 -51.05 -5.56
N ASN A 768 19.43 -51.16 -4.57
CA ASN A 768 19.91 -50.00 -3.83
C ASN A 768 21.04 -49.35 -4.65
N GLY A 769 20.69 -48.41 -5.53
CA GLY A 769 21.55 -47.82 -6.56
C GLY A 769 20.81 -47.49 -7.86
N ARG A 770 21.57 -47.23 -8.94
CA ARG A 770 21.02 -46.89 -10.25
C ARG A 770 20.34 -48.08 -10.94
N PHE A 771 19.25 -47.79 -11.65
CA PHE A 771 18.63 -48.70 -12.61
C PHE A 771 17.99 -47.93 -13.75
N ARG A 772 17.73 -48.63 -14.85
CA ARG A 772 16.97 -48.12 -15.99
C ARG A 772 15.66 -48.88 -16.12
N THR A 773 14.66 -48.22 -16.63
CA THR A 773 13.40 -48.85 -17.01
C THR A 773 12.87 -48.25 -18.30
N LYS A 774 11.94 -48.94 -18.96
CA LYS A 774 11.34 -48.48 -20.21
C LYS A 774 9.83 -48.56 -20.12
N LEU A 775 9.17 -47.46 -20.45
CA LEU A 775 7.72 -47.36 -20.44
C LEU A 775 7.24 -46.58 -21.66
N HIS A 776 6.22 -47.08 -22.36
CA HIS A 776 5.68 -46.48 -23.60
C HIS A 776 6.76 -46.11 -24.65
N GLY A 777 7.82 -46.92 -24.72
CA GLY A 777 8.94 -46.72 -25.66
C GLY A 777 10.03 -45.75 -25.19
N VAL A 778 9.85 -45.09 -24.04
CA VAL A 778 10.78 -44.10 -23.47
C VAL A 778 11.60 -44.75 -22.35
N GLU A 779 12.91 -44.51 -22.33
CA GLU A 779 13.80 -44.99 -21.28
C GLU A 779 13.93 -43.95 -20.15
N PHE A 780 13.93 -44.42 -18.91
CA PHE A 780 14.04 -43.61 -17.70
C PHE A 780 15.24 -44.07 -16.88
N ASP A 781 16.11 -43.14 -16.54
CA ASP A 781 17.20 -43.33 -15.59
C ASP A 781 16.70 -43.02 -14.17
N CYS A 782 16.85 -44.00 -13.28
CA CYS A 782 16.42 -43.91 -11.90
C CYS A 782 17.59 -44.23 -10.95
N LEU A 783 17.51 -43.67 -9.75
CA LEU A 783 18.36 -44.03 -8.62
C LEU A 783 17.45 -44.28 -7.43
N PHE A 784 17.56 -45.47 -6.83
CA PHE A 784 16.71 -45.86 -5.72
C PHE A 784 17.52 -46.18 -4.48
N HIS A 785 17.06 -45.64 -3.35
CA HIS A 785 17.57 -45.94 -2.02
C HIS A 785 16.47 -46.59 -1.19
N LEU A 786 16.65 -47.87 -0.87
CA LEU A 786 15.69 -48.62 -0.07
C LEU A 786 15.86 -48.29 1.42
N LYS A 787 14.79 -47.82 2.06
CA LYS A 787 14.66 -47.73 3.51
C LYS A 787 13.43 -48.51 3.98
N LYS A 788 13.50 -49.07 5.18
CA LYS A 788 12.41 -49.87 5.75
C LYS A 788 11.25 -48.95 6.16
N GLY A 789 10.05 -49.26 5.70
CA GLY A 789 8.82 -48.54 6.08
C GLY A 789 8.38 -47.47 5.07
N LYS A 790 7.51 -46.58 5.53
CA LYS A 790 6.96 -45.43 4.81
C LYS A 790 7.61 -44.15 5.34
N PRO A 791 7.69 -43.05 4.56
CA PRO A 791 7.08 -42.83 3.22
C PRO A 791 7.99 -43.17 2.02
N LEU A 792 7.51 -42.95 0.80
CA LEU A 792 8.32 -42.91 -0.44
C LEU A 792 8.51 -41.45 -0.87
N TYR A 793 9.77 -41.00 -0.96
CA TYR A 793 10.13 -39.69 -1.49
C TYR A 793 10.58 -39.83 -2.95
N VAL A 794 9.96 -39.08 -3.86
CA VAL A 794 10.29 -39.06 -5.28
C VAL A 794 10.92 -37.71 -5.63
N ILE A 795 12.17 -37.74 -6.11
CA ILE A 795 12.98 -36.54 -6.26
C ILE A 795 13.18 -36.20 -7.75
N PHE A 796 12.89 -34.95 -8.10
CA PHE A 796 13.13 -34.41 -9.44
C PHE A 796 14.23 -33.34 -9.45
N SER A 797 14.98 -33.31 -10.55
CA SER A 797 16.05 -32.36 -10.80
C SER A 797 15.52 -31.12 -11.51
N GLY A 798 16.11 -29.96 -11.21
CA GLY A 798 15.99 -28.78 -12.06
C GLY A 798 16.85 -28.90 -13.33
N SER A 799 17.37 -27.77 -13.82
CA SER A 799 18.27 -27.77 -14.97
C SER A 799 19.53 -28.64 -14.79
N LYS A 800 20.06 -29.17 -15.91
CA LYS A 800 21.22 -30.06 -15.93
C LYS A 800 22.48 -29.28 -15.56
N THR A 801 23.28 -29.77 -14.62
CA THR A 801 24.57 -29.14 -14.27
C THR A 801 25.78 -29.98 -14.72
N SER A 802 25.51 -31.18 -15.22
CA SER A 802 26.48 -32.17 -15.69
C SER A 802 25.83 -33.02 -16.79
N ALA A 803 26.59 -33.95 -17.38
CA ALA A 803 26.05 -34.87 -18.37
C ALA A 803 24.92 -35.72 -17.75
N PRO A 804 23.80 -35.94 -18.46
CA PRO A 804 22.72 -36.79 -17.97
C PRO A 804 23.19 -38.26 -17.81
N PRO A 805 22.58 -39.03 -16.89
CA PRO A 805 21.48 -38.61 -16.03
C PRO A 805 21.92 -37.75 -14.84
N VAL A 806 21.09 -36.75 -14.50
CA VAL A 806 21.34 -35.83 -13.37
C VAL A 806 20.37 -36.13 -12.23
N PHE A 807 20.92 -36.52 -11.08
CA PHE A 807 20.15 -36.76 -9.85
C PHE A 807 20.46 -35.68 -8.80
N LYS A 808 19.70 -34.58 -8.77
CA LYS A 808 19.83 -33.58 -7.69
C LYS A 808 19.39 -34.20 -6.36
N ARG A 809 20.07 -33.79 -5.28
CA ARG A 809 19.82 -34.25 -3.89
C ARG A 809 19.97 -35.76 -3.68
N TRP A 810 20.65 -36.45 -4.59
CA TRP A 810 20.93 -37.89 -4.45
C TRP A 810 21.62 -38.20 -3.13
N SER A 811 22.50 -37.33 -2.65
CA SER A 811 23.25 -37.51 -1.40
C SER A 811 22.41 -37.34 -0.13
N TRP A 812 21.15 -36.91 -0.25
CA TRP A 812 20.29 -36.61 0.90
C TRP A 812 19.49 -37.83 1.37
N TYR A 813 19.68 -39.00 0.75
CA TYR A 813 18.94 -40.23 1.11
C TYR A 813 19.00 -40.56 2.61
N ASN A 814 20.07 -40.15 3.31
CA ASN A 814 20.23 -40.35 4.76
C ASN A 814 19.23 -39.55 5.61
N ILE A 815 18.87 -38.33 5.19
CA ILE A 815 17.98 -37.44 5.97
C ILE A 815 16.49 -37.60 5.64
N PHE A 816 16.14 -38.25 4.52
CA PHE A 816 14.75 -38.58 4.22
C PHE A 816 14.24 -39.68 5.15
N GLY A 817 13.03 -39.52 5.70
CA GLY A 817 12.43 -40.49 6.63
C GLY A 817 11.93 -41.81 6.01
N GLY A 818 12.29 -42.10 4.75
CA GLY A 818 11.74 -43.23 4.01
C GLY A 818 12.50 -43.52 2.72
N SER A 819 12.01 -44.45 1.90
CA SER A 819 12.69 -44.83 0.65
C SER A 819 12.75 -43.65 -0.31
N VAL A 820 13.82 -43.53 -1.10
CA VAL A 820 14.04 -42.39 -2.00
C VAL A 820 14.20 -42.87 -3.43
N LEU A 821 13.42 -42.31 -4.34
CA LEU A 821 13.48 -42.56 -5.78
C LEU A 821 13.81 -41.27 -6.52
N ASN A 822 15.00 -41.15 -7.07
CA ASN A 822 15.34 -40.06 -7.98
C ASN A 822 15.05 -40.50 -9.42
N ILE A 823 14.42 -39.62 -10.21
CA ILE A 823 14.16 -39.86 -11.62
C ILE A 823 14.76 -38.70 -12.42
N ALA A 824 15.70 -39.02 -13.31
CA ALA A 824 16.30 -38.02 -14.19
C ALA A 824 15.31 -37.57 -15.27
N ASP A 825 15.44 -36.33 -15.75
CA ASP A 825 14.57 -35.80 -16.81
C ASP A 825 14.86 -36.51 -18.16
N PRO A 826 13.92 -37.32 -18.68
CA PRO A 826 14.14 -38.05 -19.92
C PRO A 826 14.07 -37.15 -21.15
N SER A 827 13.61 -35.90 -21.00
CA SER A 827 13.54 -34.93 -22.09
C SER A 827 14.92 -34.54 -22.62
N TYR A 828 16.00 -34.75 -21.85
CA TYR A 828 17.35 -34.49 -22.33
C TYR A 828 17.77 -35.37 -23.52
N ALA A 829 17.10 -36.52 -23.73
CA ALA A 829 17.32 -37.35 -24.91
C ALA A 829 16.72 -36.75 -26.20
N LEU A 830 15.81 -35.77 -26.09
CA LEU A 830 15.20 -35.10 -27.25
C LEU A 830 16.20 -34.22 -27.99
N ASN A 831 17.13 -33.59 -27.27
CA ASN A 831 18.15 -32.73 -27.83
C ASN A 831 19.33 -32.58 -26.86
N GLU A 832 20.55 -32.91 -27.29
CA GLU A 832 21.76 -32.83 -26.45
C GLU A 832 22.04 -31.41 -25.90
N LYS A 833 21.58 -30.36 -26.60
CA LYS A 833 21.74 -28.97 -26.18
C LYS A 833 20.68 -28.53 -25.15
N LEU A 834 19.65 -29.34 -24.90
CA LEU A 834 18.60 -29.01 -23.96
C LEU A 834 19.14 -28.98 -22.53
N TYR A 835 19.06 -27.82 -21.86
CA TYR A 835 19.58 -27.60 -20.52
C TYR A 835 18.51 -27.73 -19.43
N LEU A 836 17.24 -27.53 -19.81
CA LEU A 836 16.07 -27.61 -18.94
C LEU A 836 14.93 -28.25 -19.75
N GLY A 837 14.43 -29.40 -19.29
CA GLY A 837 13.43 -30.18 -20.03
C GLY A 837 12.03 -30.19 -19.40
N TRP A 838 11.89 -29.74 -18.15
CA TRP A 838 10.65 -29.76 -17.37
C TRP A 838 9.93 -31.12 -17.33
N TYR A 839 10.64 -32.22 -17.59
CA TYR A 839 10.04 -33.53 -17.77
C TYR A 839 8.91 -33.52 -18.81
N TYR A 840 8.98 -32.62 -19.79
CA TYR A 840 7.85 -32.25 -20.63
C TYR A 840 7.45 -33.42 -21.55
N GLY A 841 8.43 -34.06 -22.17
CA GLY A 841 8.19 -35.04 -23.25
C GLY A 841 8.01 -34.39 -24.61
N THR A 842 7.18 -34.98 -25.46
CA THR A 842 6.95 -34.53 -26.84
C THR A 842 5.54 -33.97 -26.99
N GLU A 843 5.19 -33.51 -28.20
CA GLU A 843 3.80 -33.10 -28.51
C GLU A 843 2.79 -34.24 -28.36
N THR A 844 3.22 -35.51 -28.43
CA THR A 844 2.35 -36.69 -28.39
C THR A 844 2.57 -37.58 -27.17
N GLN A 845 3.61 -37.34 -26.37
CA GLN A 845 3.94 -38.14 -25.18
C GLN A 845 4.16 -37.24 -23.97
N ASN A 846 3.35 -37.44 -22.93
CA ASN A 846 3.48 -36.76 -21.65
C ASN A 846 4.37 -37.58 -20.69
N TYR A 847 5.64 -37.19 -20.56
CA TYR A 847 6.57 -37.93 -19.73
C TYR A 847 6.23 -37.88 -18.23
N ARG A 848 5.49 -36.87 -17.76
CA ARG A 848 5.05 -36.76 -16.35
C ARG A 848 3.98 -37.82 -16.01
N GLU A 849 3.11 -38.17 -16.96
CA GLU A 849 2.18 -39.30 -16.80
C GLU A 849 2.90 -40.63 -16.72
N PHE A 850 3.89 -40.84 -17.58
CA PHE A 850 4.70 -42.07 -17.57
C PHE A 850 5.46 -42.21 -16.24
N ILE A 851 5.98 -41.10 -15.72
CA ILE A 851 6.63 -41.07 -14.40
C ILE A 851 5.65 -41.38 -13.28
N ALA A 852 4.44 -40.82 -13.30
CA ALA A 852 3.42 -41.16 -12.30
C ALA A 852 3.10 -42.65 -12.32
N GLU A 853 3.04 -43.29 -13.49
CA GLU A 853 2.85 -44.74 -13.63
C GLU A 853 4.02 -45.54 -13.04
N ILE A 854 5.28 -45.12 -13.30
CA ILE A 854 6.48 -45.72 -12.69
C ILE A 854 6.40 -45.63 -11.16
N VAL A 855 6.04 -44.47 -10.62
CA VAL A 855 5.91 -44.24 -9.18
C VAL A 855 4.81 -45.11 -8.58
N CYS A 856 3.65 -45.24 -9.23
CA CYS A 856 2.57 -46.14 -8.79
C CYS A 856 3.02 -47.61 -8.72
N LYS A 857 3.75 -48.10 -9.74
CA LYS A 857 4.25 -49.47 -9.77
C LYS A 857 5.27 -49.74 -8.65
N ILE A 858 6.20 -48.81 -8.44
CA ILE A 858 7.18 -48.90 -7.34
C ILE A 858 6.51 -48.78 -5.97
N ALA A 859 5.58 -47.84 -5.77
CA ALA A 859 4.86 -47.69 -4.52
C ALA A 859 4.03 -48.94 -4.18
N SER A 860 3.38 -49.54 -5.19
CA SER A 860 2.65 -50.80 -5.04
C SER A 860 3.58 -51.95 -4.61
N PHE A 861 4.75 -52.08 -5.25
CA PHE A 861 5.76 -53.07 -4.87
C PHE A 861 6.26 -52.88 -3.43
N LEU A 862 6.41 -51.63 -2.98
CA LEU A 862 6.85 -51.29 -1.62
C LEU A 862 5.71 -51.30 -0.59
N ASN A 863 4.46 -51.54 -1.00
CA ASN A 863 3.27 -51.44 -0.15
C ASN A 863 3.10 -50.04 0.51
N VAL A 864 3.41 -48.99 -0.25
CA VAL A 864 3.26 -47.58 0.15
C VAL A 864 1.93 -47.05 -0.40
N ARG A 865 1.12 -46.43 0.46
CA ARG A 865 -0.16 -45.82 0.04
C ARG A 865 0.12 -44.48 -0.63
N ASN A 866 -0.77 -44.01 -1.49
CA ASN A 866 -0.63 -42.70 -2.15
C ASN A 866 -0.41 -41.54 -1.17
N GLU A 867 -1.12 -41.55 -0.02
CA GLU A 867 -0.94 -40.55 1.03
C GLU A 867 0.44 -40.60 1.71
N ASP A 868 1.21 -41.65 1.50
CA ASP A 868 2.58 -41.81 2.00
C ASP A 868 3.62 -41.55 0.89
N ILE A 869 3.23 -40.92 -0.22
CA ILE A 869 4.10 -40.52 -1.34
C ILE A 869 4.32 -39.00 -1.32
N TYR A 870 5.59 -38.59 -1.39
CA TYR A 870 6.00 -37.20 -1.39
C TYR A 870 6.90 -36.90 -2.58
N PHE A 871 6.46 -36.00 -3.45
CA PHE A 871 7.28 -35.48 -4.54
C PHE A 871 8.07 -34.27 -4.06
N TYR A 872 9.37 -34.26 -4.29
CA TYR A 872 10.26 -33.19 -3.86
C TYR A 872 11.11 -32.70 -5.03
N ALA A 873 11.04 -31.41 -5.32
CA ALA A 873 11.71 -30.85 -6.49
C ALA A 873 12.08 -29.38 -6.31
N SER A 874 12.98 -28.90 -7.16
CA SER A 874 13.19 -27.46 -7.32
C SER A 874 13.24 -27.05 -8.78
N SER A 875 12.92 -25.79 -9.06
CA SER A 875 13.04 -25.20 -10.39
C SER A 875 12.32 -26.05 -11.44
N GLY A 876 13.07 -26.52 -12.44
CA GLY A 876 12.56 -27.36 -13.53
C GLY A 876 11.86 -28.65 -13.14
N GLY A 877 12.16 -29.19 -11.96
CA GLY A 877 11.49 -30.39 -11.46
C GLY A 877 10.14 -30.10 -10.81
N GLY A 878 9.85 -28.84 -10.46
CA GLY A 878 8.61 -28.39 -9.85
C GLY A 878 7.36 -28.78 -10.65
N PRO A 879 7.29 -28.47 -11.97
CA PRO A 879 6.21 -28.94 -12.84
C PRO A 879 5.95 -30.44 -12.77
N ALA A 880 7.01 -31.25 -12.73
CA ALA A 880 6.91 -32.70 -12.67
C ALA A 880 6.33 -33.17 -11.33
N ALA A 881 6.83 -32.59 -10.21
CA ALA A 881 6.30 -32.88 -8.88
C ALA A 881 4.81 -32.58 -8.76
N ILE A 882 4.40 -31.39 -9.22
CA ILE A 882 3.01 -30.94 -9.11
C ILE A 882 2.08 -31.80 -9.97
N GLN A 883 2.44 -32.10 -11.22
CA GLN A 883 1.60 -32.93 -12.09
C GLN A 883 1.59 -34.41 -11.67
N CYS A 884 2.70 -34.96 -11.17
CA CYS A 884 2.66 -36.32 -10.63
C CYS A 884 1.75 -36.40 -9.40
N ALA A 885 1.77 -35.36 -8.55
CA ALA A 885 0.88 -35.30 -7.39
C ALA A 885 -0.60 -35.13 -7.77
N SER A 886 -0.92 -34.43 -8.86
CA SER A 886 -2.31 -34.35 -9.35
C SER A 886 -2.82 -35.68 -9.90
N ILE A 887 -1.94 -36.48 -10.51
CA ILE A 887 -2.29 -37.82 -11.03
C ILE A 887 -2.42 -38.84 -9.90
N ILE A 888 -1.48 -38.86 -8.95
CA ILE A 888 -1.50 -39.76 -7.80
C ILE A 888 -2.25 -39.10 -6.64
N GLU A 889 -3.58 -39.13 -6.72
CA GLU A 889 -4.47 -38.53 -5.71
C GLU A 889 -4.12 -38.98 -4.28
N GLY A 890 -4.02 -38.03 -3.35
CA GLY A 890 -3.66 -38.25 -1.94
C GLY A 890 -2.19 -37.95 -1.62
N SER A 891 -1.33 -37.92 -2.64
CA SER A 891 0.10 -37.62 -2.47
C SER A 891 0.38 -36.13 -2.20
N THR A 892 1.64 -35.78 -1.95
CA THR A 892 2.04 -34.40 -1.62
C THR A 892 3.21 -33.94 -2.48
N ALA A 893 3.11 -32.78 -3.13
CA ALA A 893 4.21 -32.13 -3.84
C ALA A 893 4.84 -31.02 -2.98
N MET A 894 6.17 -31.00 -2.91
CA MET A 894 7.00 -29.98 -2.30
C MET A 894 7.93 -29.41 -3.37
N ALA A 895 7.69 -28.17 -3.78
CA ALA A 895 8.38 -27.55 -4.91
C ALA A 895 9.02 -26.22 -4.51
N ILE A 896 10.35 -26.13 -4.63
CA ILE A 896 11.14 -24.93 -4.33
C ILE A 896 11.44 -24.17 -5.62
N ASN A 897 11.10 -22.89 -5.66
CA ASN A 897 11.20 -21.99 -6.80
C ASN A 897 10.68 -22.64 -8.10
N PRO A 898 9.48 -23.26 -8.11
CA PRO A 898 8.98 -23.97 -9.27
C PRO A 898 8.70 -23.03 -10.43
N GLN A 899 8.97 -23.47 -11.67
CA GLN A 899 8.32 -22.85 -12.81
C GLN A 899 6.85 -23.31 -12.86
N ILE A 900 5.91 -22.38 -12.70
CA ILE A 900 4.47 -22.64 -12.68
C ILE A 900 3.86 -22.42 -14.07
N PHE A 901 4.22 -21.30 -14.69
CA PHE A 901 3.88 -20.91 -16.05
C PHE A 901 5.16 -20.98 -16.89
N LEU A 902 5.31 -22.06 -17.66
CA LEU A 902 6.58 -22.35 -18.33
C LEU A 902 6.98 -21.26 -19.33
N GLU A 903 6.00 -20.63 -19.99
CA GLU A 903 6.24 -19.54 -20.94
C GLU A 903 6.79 -18.27 -20.29
N LEU A 904 6.47 -18.02 -19.01
CA LEU A 904 6.96 -16.85 -18.28
C LEU A 904 8.41 -17.00 -17.82
N TYR A 905 8.99 -18.19 -17.91
CA TYR A 905 10.38 -18.42 -17.52
C TYR A 905 11.33 -18.07 -18.67
N HIS A 906 12.44 -17.38 -18.38
CA HIS A 906 13.36 -16.86 -19.40
C HIS A 906 13.91 -17.93 -20.39
N TYR A 907 13.90 -19.22 -20.01
CA TYR A 907 14.35 -20.32 -20.87
C TYR A 907 13.32 -20.76 -21.93
N ALA A 908 12.07 -20.32 -21.86
CA ALA A 908 10.98 -20.73 -22.77
C ALA A 908 11.32 -20.58 -24.28
N PRO A 909 11.94 -19.47 -24.75
CA PRO A 909 12.30 -19.34 -26.16
C PRO A 909 13.34 -20.37 -26.60
N THR A 910 14.30 -20.70 -25.72
CA THR A 910 15.34 -21.71 -26.01
C THR A 910 14.74 -23.10 -26.04
N PHE A 911 13.85 -23.43 -25.10
CA PHE A 911 13.13 -24.70 -25.09
C PHE A 911 12.35 -24.91 -26.41
N ARG A 912 11.60 -23.89 -26.85
CA ARG A 912 10.88 -23.91 -28.12
C ARG A 912 11.80 -24.12 -29.31
N GLN A 913 12.94 -23.41 -29.35
CA GLN A 913 13.91 -23.55 -30.44
C GLN A 913 14.48 -24.97 -30.54
N LEU A 914 14.76 -25.61 -29.39
CA LEU A 914 15.45 -26.91 -29.35
C LEU A 914 14.50 -28.11 -29.52
N THR A 915 13.24 -27.98 -29.10
CA THR A 915 12.26 -29.07 -29.10
C THR A 915 11.16 -28.91 -30.16
N GLY A 916 10.96 -27.70 -30.68
CA GLY A 916 9.84 -27.33 -31.55
C GLY A 916 8.53 -27.04 -30.80
N ILE A 917 8.46 -27.30 -29.50
CA ILE A 917 7.24 -27.18 -28.70
C ILE A 917 6.97 -25.71 -28.37
N ASP A 918 5.78 -25.23 -28.74
CA ASP A 918 5.34 -23.85 -28.48
C ASP A 918 4.56 -23.78 -27.16
N LEU A 919 5.22 -23.32 -26.09
CA LEU A 919 4.64 -23.19 -24.76
C LEU A 919 3.50 -22.15 -24.66
N ALA A 920 3.36 -21.29 -25.68
CA ALA A 920 2.25 -20.34 -25.80
C ALA A 920 0.95 -20.98 -26.27
N LYS A 921 1.03 -22.19 -26.83
CA LYS A 921 -0.14 -22.93 -27.29
C LYS A 921 -0.72 -23.74 -26.16
N GLU A 922 -2.02 -23.95 -26.24
CA GLU A 922 -2.72 -24.85 -25.35
C GLU A 922 -2.21 -26.28 -25.56
N ASP A 923 -1.59 -26.84 -24.52
CA ASP A 923 -1.21 -28.24 -24.47
C ASP A 923 -2.41 -29.08 -24.00
N PRO A 924 -2.74 -30.22 -24.64
CA PRO A 924 -3.87 -31.07 -24.24
C PRO A 924 -3.80 -31.59 -22.81
N TRP A 925 -2.60 -31.66 -22.23
CA TRP A 925 -2.36 -32.08 -20.85
C TRP A 925 -2.10 -30.92 -19.91
N HIS A 926 -2.24 -29.66 -20.36
CA HIS A 926 -1.96 -28.45 -19.58
C HIS A 926 -0.51 -28.36 -19.02
N ARG A 927 0.47 -29.04 -19.64
CA ARG A 927 1.85 -29.13 -19.12
C ARG A 927 2.57 -27.79 -18.99
N GLN A 928 2.16 -26.80 -19.80
CA GLN A 928 2.70 -25.44 -19.89
C GLN A 928 2.20 -24.52 -18.77
N ASP A 929 1.05 -24.84 -18.16
CA ASP A 929 0.42 -24.06 -17.09
C ASP A 929 0.09 -24.95 -15.89
N VAL A 930 1.08 -25.10 -15.01
CA VAL A 930 1.05 -26.01 -13.88
C VAL A 930 0.02 -25.60 -12.83
N SER A 931 -0.39 -24.32 -12.81
CA SER A 931 -1.44 -23.84 -11.90
C SER A 931 -2.80 -24.51 -12.14
N TYR A 932 -3.02 -25.06 -13.34
CA TYR A 932 -4.16 -25.92 -13.64
C TYR A 932 -4.27 -27.08 -12.64
N PHE A 933 -3.15 -27.75 -12.35
CA PHE A 933 -3.13 -28.89 -11.43
C PHE A 933 -3.35 -28.47 -9.98
N LEU A 934 -2.79 -27.32 -9.57
CA LEU A 934 -2.99 -26.77 -8.22
C LEU A 934 -4.48 -26.51 -7.94
N LEU A 935 -5.20 -26.01 -8.93
CA LEU A 935 -6.62 -25.66 -8.83
C LEU A 935 -7.57 -26.86 -8.95
N ASN A 936 -7.19 -27.89 -9.71
CA ASN A 936 -8.10 -28.98 -10.09
C ASN A 936 -7.82 -30.32 -9.38
N SER A 937 -6.97 -30.33 -8.35
CA SER A 937 -6.56 -31.57 -7.66
C SER A 937 -6.80 -31.54 -6.15
N PRO A 938 -8.06 -31.46 -5.68
CA PRO A 938 -8.38 -31.19 -4.27
C PRO A 938 -7.98 -32.32 -3.30
N LYS A 939 -7.67 -33.53 -3.81
CA LYS A 939 -7.27 -34.68 -2.98
C LYS A 939 -5.78 -34.75 -2.70
N SER A 940 -4.97 -33.99 -3.44
CA SER A 940 -3.51 -33.95 -3.25
C SER A 940 -3.10 -32.67 -2.57
N ASN A 941 -1.97 -32.69 -1.87
CA ASN A 941 -1.44 -31.50 -1.19
C ASN A 941 -0.27 -30.91 -1.97
N PHE A 942 -0.16 -29.59 -1.98
CA PHE A 942 0.89 -28.86 -2.67
C PHE A 942 1.55 -27.88 -1.70
N ILE A 943 2.88 -27.84 -1.71
CA ILE A 943 3.67 -26.82 -1.01
C ILE A 943 4.59 -26.18 -2.03
N LEU A 944 4.38 -24.90 -2.27
CA LEU A 944 5.25 -24.07 -3.11
C LEU A 944 6.08 -23.17 -2.21
N ILE A 945 7.38 -23.11 -2.48
CA ILE A 945 8.33 -22.33 -1.70
C ILE A 945 9.02 -21.37 -2.66
N GLU A 946 8.77 -20.06 -2.58
CA GLU A 946 9.17 -19.09 -3.60
C GLU A 946 10.10 -18.02 -3.02
N ASN A 947 11.16 -17.70 -3.78
CA ASN A 947 12.16 -16.70 -3.39
C ASN A 947 11.79 -15.30 -3.91
N LEU A 948 11.52 -14.38 -3.00
CA LEU A 948 11.13 -13.01 -3.33
C LEU A 948 12.26 -12.14 -3.92
N GLN A 949 13.52 -12.56 -3.79
CA GLN A 949 14.67 -11.85 -4.36
C GLN A 949 14.99 -12.24 -5.80
N SER A 950 14.30 -13.24 -6.35
CA SER A 950 14.52 -13.74 -7.69
C SER A 950 13.42 -13.21 -8.62
N GLU A 951 13.81 -12.47 -9.67
CA GLU A 951 12.87 -11.94 -10.66
C GLU A 951 12.11 -13.07 -11.37
N ASP A 952 12.81 -14.14 -11.74
CA ASP A 952 12.19 -15.31 -12.37
C ASP A 952 11.13 -15.94 -11.46
N ASP A 953 11.39 -16.05 -10.15
CA ASP A 953 10.48 -16.71 -9.21
C ASP A 953 9.30 -15.80 -8.83
N THR A 954 9.56 -14.51 -8.62
CA THR A 954 8.51 -13.52 -8.34
C THR A 954 7.53 -13.38 -9.51
N VAL A 955 7.99 -13.44 -10.76
CA VAL A 955 7.10 -13.46 -11.94
C VAL A 955 6.16 -14.67 -11.93
N GLN A 956 6.67 -15.86 -11.58
CA GLN A 956 5.88 -17.10 -11.47
C GLN A 956 4.86 -17.00 -10.35
N PHE A 957 5.29 -16.53 -9.19
CA PHE A 957 4.50 -16.33 -7.99
C PHE A 957 3.36 -15.30 -8.20
N TYR A 958 3.65 -14.11 -8.74
CA TYR A 958 2.64 -13.08 -8.96
C TYR A 958 1.61 -13.51 -10.01
N ALA A 959 2.05 -14.25 -11.03
CA ALA A 959 1.13 -14.87 -12.00
C ALA A 959 0.20 -15.89 -11.30
N LEU A 960 0.71 -16.63 -10.31
CA LEU A 960 -0.09 -17.55 -9.51
C LEU A 960 -1.09 -16.80 -8.61
N GLU A 961 -0.66 -15.77 -7.88
CA GLU A 961 -1.54 -14.92 -7.06
C GLU A 961 -2.72 -14.38 -7.86
N LYS A 962 -2.42 -13.82 -9.04
CA LYS A 962 -3.45 -13.32 -9.96
C LYS A 962 -4.43 -14.41 -10.37
N LYS A 963 -3.94 -15.61 -10.67
CA LYS A 963 -4.77 -16.73 -11.12
C LYS A 963 -5.62 -17.33 -9.99
N LEU A 964 -5.11 -17.33 -8.76
CA LEU A 964 -5.83 -17.80 -7.58
C LEU A 964 -6.77 -16.74 -6.98
N GLY A 965 -6.59 -15.47 -7.33
CA GLY A 965 -7.33 -14.36 -6.72
C GLY A 965 -7.03 -14.21 -5.22
N ALA A 966 -5.82 -14.58 -4.81
CA ALA A 966 -5.38 -14.61 -3.42
C ALA A 966 -4.03 -13.90 -3.29
N SER A 967 -3.82 -13.20 -2.18
CA SER A 967 -2.52 -12.62 -1.83
C SER A 967 -1.87 -13.45 -0.72
N PHE A 968 -0.60 -13.77 -0.89
CA PHE A 968 0.19 -14.54 0.08
C PHE A 968 1.12 -13.62 0.87
N LYS A 969 1.31 -13.92 2.16
CA LYS A 969 2.21 -13.15 3.03
C LYS A 969 3.61 -13.75 3.06
N TYR A 970 4.61 -12.90 3.38
CA TYR A 970 5.95 -13.37 3.72
C TYR A 970 5.89 -14.39 4.87
N GLY A 971 6.70 -15.45 4.79
CA GLY A 971 6.51 -16.64 5.62
C GLY A 971 5.53 -17.62 4.99
N ILE A 972 4.73 -18.31 5.80
CA ILE A 972 3.80 -19.35 5.32
C ILE A 972 2.37 -18.83 5.17
N THR A 973 1.68 -19.28 4.14
CA THR A 973 0.24 -19.10 3.91
C THR A 973 -0.37 -20.43 3.50
N ARG A 974 -1.56 -20.76 4.03
CA ARG A 974 -2.31 -21.95 3.62
C ARG A 974 -3.63 -21.57 2.96
N LEU A 975 -3.88 -22.15 1.79
CA LEU A 975 -5.14 -22.07 1.06
C LEU A 975 -5.63 -23.51 0.78
N ASN A 976 -6.48 -24.05 1.66
CA ASN A 976 -6.96 -25.45 1.57
C ASN A 976 -5.81 -26.48 1.53
N ASN A 977 -5.65 -27.15 0.39
CA ASN A 977 -4.63 -28.15 0.07
C ASN A 977 -3.38 -27.54 -0.60
N LEU A 978 -3.30 -26.21 -0.74
CA LEU A 978 -2.15 -25.46 -1.23
C LEU A 978 -1.49 -24.68 -0.09
N GLY A 979 -0.25 -24.99 0.23
CA GLY A 979 0.63 -24.22 1.09
C GLY A 979 1.61 -23.40 0.27
N ILE A 980 1.83 -22.15 0.66
CA ILE A 980 2.81 -21.24 0.07
C ILE A 980 3.79 -20.83 1.17
N TRP A 981 5.09 -20.90 0.91
CA TRP A 981 6.13 -20.36 1.79
C TRP A 981 7.00 -19.36 1.01
N LEU A 982 6.84 -18.08 1.33
CA LEU A 982 7.65 -17.01 0.74
C LEU A 982 8.87 -16.74 1.62
N TYR A 983 10.04 -16.74 1.00
CA TYR A 983 11.31 -16.48 1.68
C TYR A 983 12.15 -15.46 0.89
N ASP A 984 13.10 -14.83 1.58
CA ASP A 984 14.00 -13.82 1.02
C ASP A 984 15.42 -14.33 1.17
N ALA A 985 16.01 -14.85 0.09
CA ALA A 985 17.42 -15.20 0.08
C ALA A 985 18.08 -14.69 -1.19
N ASN A 986 19.14 -13.91 -1.03
CA ASN A 986 19.94 -13.42 -2.15
C ASN A 986 21.33 -14.06 -2.17
N THR A 987 21.92 -14.16 -3.36
CA THR A 987 23.33 -14.55 -3.52
C THR A 987 24.01 -13.67 -4.58
N GLN A 988 25.25 -13.27 -4.32
CA GLN A 988 26.06 -12.42 -5.21
C GLN A 988 26.88 -13.23 -6.23
N ASN A 989 27.09 -14.53 -5.98
CA ASN A 989 27.99 -15.37 -6.77
C ASN A 989 27.29 -16.27 -7.79
N SER A 990 25.96 -16.31 -7.78
CA SER A 990 25.14 -17.09 -8.73
C SER A 990 23.78 -16.41 -8.93
N PRO A 991 22.98 -16.78 -9.95
CA PRO A 991 21.62 -16.26 -10.07
C PRO A 991 20.81 -16.49 -8.80
N THR A 992 20.09 -15.49 -8.32
CA THR A 992 19.33 -15.51 -7.06
C THR A 992 18.32 -16.66 -6.97
N HIS A 993 17.79 -17.11 -8.11
CA HIS A 993 16.99 -18.33 -8.24
C HIS A 993 17.64 -19.60 -7.63
N ASN A 994 18.98 -19.65 -7.57
CA ASN A 994 19.74 -20.76 -7.02
C ASN A 994 19.96 -20.67 -5.51
N ALA A 995 19.46 -19.63 -4.83
CA ALA A 995 19.45 -19.51 -3.38
C ALA A 995 18.42 -20.47 -2.75
N GLN A 996 18.56 -21.76 -3.05
CA GLN A 996 17.66 -22.85 -2.67
C GLN A 996 18.04 -23.39 -1.29
N GLU A 997 17.34 -24.44 -0.87
CA GLU A 997 17.46 -25.04 0.45
C GLU A 997 18.67 -25.97 0.57
N ASP A 998 19.01 -26.33 1.80
CA ASP A 998 20.02 -27.34 2.12
C ASP A 998 19.45 -28.50 2.95
N GLN A 999 20.29 -29.44 3.36
CA GLN A 999 19.88 -30.56 4.22
C GLN A 999 19.21 -30.13 5.53
N THR A 1000 19.55 -28.96 6.06
CA THR A 1000 18.99 -28.46 7.33
C THR A 1000 17.58 -27.94 7.11
N LEU A 1001 17.40 -27.13 6.06
CA LEU A 1001 16.11 -26.55 5.70
C LEU A 1001 15.12 -27.60 5.20
N TYR A 1002 15.61 -28.72 4.64
CA TYR A 1002 14.77 -29.87 4.32
C TYR A 1002 13.90 -30.32 5.50
N PHE A 1003 14.42 -30.34 6.73
CA PHE A 1003 13.62 -30.76 7.89
C PHE A 1003 12.41 -29.85 8.15
N ALA A 1004 12.56 -28.54 7.90
CA ALA A 1004 11.45 -27.60 7.97
C ALA A 1004 10.43 -27.91 6.87
N ILE A 1005 10.88 -28.09 5.62
CA ILE A 1005 9.99 -28.38 4.50
C ILE A 1005 9.21 -29.69 4.72
N ASP A 1006 9.88 -30.75 5.17
CA ASP A 1006 9.25 -32.04 5.49
C ASP A 1006 8.23 -31.91 6.63
N TYR A 1007 8.55 -31.11 7.65
CA TYR A 1007 7.62 -30.83 8.74
C TYR A 1007 6.38 -30.07 8.25
N LEU A 1008 6.54 -29.07 7.37
CA LEU A 1008 5.42 -28.35 6.76
C LEU A 1008 4.53 -29.28 5.94
N ALA A 1009 5.14 -30.17 5.15
CA ALA A 1009 4.45 -31.16 4.32
C ALA A 1009 3.64 -32.17 5.13
N LYS A 1010 4.17 -32.61 6.26
CA LYS A 1010 3.43 -33.47 7.19
C LYS A 1010 2.30 -32.71 7.89
N SER A 1011 2.54 -31.45 8.24
CA SER A 1011 1.54 -30.57 8.87
C SER A 1011 0.33 -30.29 7.97
N MET A 1012 0.48 -30.32 6.63
CA MET A 1012 -0.66 -30.24 5.70
C MET A 1012 -1.72 -31.32 5.95
N LYS A 1013 -1.28 -32.51 6.40
CA LYS A 1013 -2.14 -33.70 6.58
C LYS A 1013 -2.76 -33.77 7.98
N THR A 1014 -2.10 -33.20 8.99
CA THR A 1014 -2.45 -33.40 10.40
C THR A 1014 -3.07 -32.17 11.07
N CYS A 1015 -2.80 -30.97 10.57
CA CYS A 1015 -3.27 -29.72 11.16
C CYS A 1015 -4.30 -29.07 10.24
N THR A 1016 -5.35 -28.44 10.79
CA THR A 1016 -6.35 -27.71 10.00
C THR A 1016 -5.96 -26.25 9.76
N ASP A 1017 -4.98 -25.71 10.50
CA ASP A 1017 -4.52 -24.33 10.40
C ASP A 1017 -3.01 -24.21 10.74
N TRP A 1018 -2.35 -23.20 10.19
CA TRP A 1018 -0.92 -22.91 10.28
C TRP A 1018 -0.57 -21.70 11.16
N GLU A 1019 -1.55 -21.02 11.78
CA GLU A 1019 -1.30 -19.85 12.64
C GLU A 1019 -0.16 -20.06 13.67
N HIS A 1020 -0.15 -21.21 14.35
CA HIS A 1020 0.89 -21.55 15.35
C HIS A 1020 2.28 -21.82 14.77
N LEU A 1021 2.41 -22.00 13.45
CA LEU A 1021 3.68 -22.22 12.76
C LEU A 1021 4.25 -20.93 12.17
N GLU A 1022 3.47 -19.85 12.09
CA GLU A 1022 3.87 -18.64 11.37
C GLU A 1022 5.16 -18.02 11.92
N GLU A 1023 5.24 -17.81 13.23
CA GLU A 1023 6.44 -17.25 13.87
C GLU A 1023 7.66 -18.14 13.63
N LEU A 1024 7.50 -19.46 13.71
CA LEU A 1024 8.59 -20.41 13.48
C LEU A 1024 9.13 -20.30 12.05
N TYR A 1025 8.23 -20.28 11.05
CA TYR A 1025 8.65 -20.22 9.65
C TYR A 1025 9.17 -18.84 9.25
N LEU A 1026 8.74 -17.76 9.91
CA LEU A 1026 9.38 -16.45 9.79
C LEU A 1026 10.82 -16.49 10.30
N ILE A 1027 11.07 -17.10 11.46
CA ILE A 1027 12.44 -17.27 11.99
C ILE A 1027 13.28 -18.13 11.04
N ILE A 1028 12.72 -19.22 10.50
CA ILE A 1028 13.43 -20.09 9.55
C ILE A 1028 13.75 -19.33 8.26
N SER A 1029 12.85 -18.49 7.74
CA SER A 1029 13.13 -17.62 6.59
C SER A 1029 14.31 -16.67 6.86
N GLU A 1030 14.37 -16.03 8.04
CA GLU A 1030 15.49 -15.14 8.40
C GLU A 1030 16.82 -15.90 8.57
N LEU A 1031 16.77 -17.14 9.09
CA LEU A 1031 17.95 -18.01 9.17
C LEU A 1031 18.43 -18.43 7.78
N TRP A 1032 17.50 -18.74 6.87
CA TRP A 1032 17.81 -19.07 5.48
C TRP A 1032 18.47 -17.90 4.76
N ARG A 1033 17.95 -16.67 4.95
CA ARG A 1033 18.57 -15.43 4.46
C ARG A 1033 20.00 -15.27 4.96
N THR A 1034 20.17 -15.34 6.28
CA THR A 1034 21.47 -15.18 6.95
C THR A 1034 22.47 -16.23 6.47
N GLN A 1035 22.03 -17.47 6.26
CA GLN A 1035 22.87 -18.55 5.77
C GLN A 1035 23.49 -18.22 4.40
N TRP A 1036 22.70 -17.69 3.46
CA TRP A 1036 23.20 -17.33 2.13
C TRP A 1036 24.14 -16.13 2.17
N GLN A 1037 23.85 -15.12 3.00
CA GLN A 1037 24.76 -13.98 3.22
C GLN A 1037 26.12 -14.42 3.77
N LEU A 1038 26.13 -15.39 4.69
CA LEU A 1038 27.37 -15.97 5.23
C LEU A 1038 28.15 -16.75 4.17
N ARG A 1039 27.48 -17.54 3.33
CA ARG A 1039 28.11 -18.30 2.24
C ARG A 1039 28.82 -17.35 1.26
N ASP A 1040 28.18 -16.26 0.87
CA ASP A 1040 28.79 -15.26 -0.01
C ASP A 1040 30.00 -14.58 0.66
N SER A 1041 29.89 -14.22 1.94
CA SER A 1041 30.99 -13.61 2.70
C SER A 1041 32.21 -14.54 2.78
N ILE A 1042 31.99 -15.85 2.99
CA ILE A 1042 33.05 -16.86 3.00
C ILE A 1042 33.67 -17.01 1.61
N ALA A 1043 32.85 -17.07 0.55
CA ALA A 1043 33.34 -17.18 -0.82
C ALA A 1043 34.18 -15.97 -1.24
N GLU A 1044 33.80 -14.76 -0.82
CA GLU A 1044 34.59 -13.54 -1.03
C GLU A 1044 35.92 -13.57 -0.28
N GLN A 1045 35.93 -14.01 0.99
CA GLN A 1045 37.16 -14.17 1.76
C GLN A 1045 38.09 -15.22 1.13
N GLN A 1046 37.55 -16.33 0.66
CA GLN A 1046 38.33 -17.35 -0.04
C GLN A 1046 38.93 -16.79 -1.34
N LYS A 1047 38.15 -16.07 -2.15
CA LYS A 1047 38.64 -15.37 -3.35
C LYS A 1047 39.76 -14.36 -3.04
N LYS A 1048 39.64 -13.61 -1.93
CA LYS A 1048 40.66 -12.66 -1.46
C LYS A 1048 41.92 -13.32 -0.93
N ASN A 1049 41.85 -14.55 -0.40
CA ASN A 1049 43.01 -15.30 0.08
C ASN A 1049 43.68 -16.13 -1.02
N SER A 1050 42.97 -16.41 -2.13
CA SER A 1050 43.50 -17.13 -3.30
C SER A 1050 44.06 -16.20 -4.39
N ASN A 1051 43.82 -14.89 -4.28
CA ASN A 1051 44.48 -13.83 -5.07
C ASN A 1051 45.59 -13.20 -4.24
#